data_AF-A0A2J0YVX7-F1
#
_entry.id   AF-A0A2J0YVX7-F1
#
_cell.length_a   1.000
_cell.length_b   1.000
_cell.length_c   1.000
_cell.angle_alpha   90.00
_cell.angle_beta   90.00
_cell.angle_gamma   90.00
#
_symmetry.space_group_name_H-M   'P 1'
#
loop_
_entity.id
_entity.type
_entity.pdbx_description
1 polymer ?
#
loop_
_entity_poly.entity_id
_entity_poly.type
_entity_poly.pdbx_seq_one_letter_code
_entity_poly.pdbx_strand_id
1 'polypeptide(L)'
;MAFSPNAETVFADGPFGSPLQPAKSEIRALLTQYETAIDAYSSGAGSIAKPTKALLDADLAHAADVTAWVYADTAVANNGIYRKTGASGAGSWSFILPLPFSFINAVDAGAGAANAIQATTTIPVSEYALIKMNIFEANTGSPVTISFNGGTALTIKTNSGNDVAAGGLVAGMIVLGIVSGSTFRLLSDQVSSAIVAAAEAAQAAAEAAAAAAQGVGFSVAVWDSGTTRTMIERARDTYCILDAPGQPDPTGNNDSTAALRAMLAEGVRSEITKGDFVTLQPLLLKTPGQVIFGHGGGYGYSNFPNALKDYVGHSRIVAAGDAAAKRVMTRRLMRSVVGDPNDAPMNAVFDVQADGVQANDLTVWLDCDYSDASPSNLGANWDVGVMVGTRPGFKARNLQILGYFRKAGLYLDVSDANGYPALLDYDGNPLDPSNPSTFNGGDGTTLFDPYIRGAKVGLAVLGGLNDADGNYLPFGGVLGTDARGGSGFSDFNVFAGRLYGRDHHSGYRGADPNAVPLTQVGLLSEDDDDIYASLFIDGRCGNGGSTTHGIGCLRGMNFFNTRVSSMEKMRAYIRRADEVSFIGRAWSDTPTASPKNTAGGTISSQDYVNSTYGHFTTHPTLTGMVHLDRASGGIAQTWVTNRDRLTVVNAQGNSQVTNLTIRKGPNSVEIGDAGRVNLADDVATSFPIPGGNQSCVVAIMTSNGADATAPRGTFLVRSGTAPVALSMASTANITFTTGALANAGGTDGNVTISTHTDGKLYISNRAGASRTITVQFLAPA
;
A
#
# COMPACT_ATOMS: atom_id res chain seq x y z
N MET A 1 -19.16 42.26 -101.96
CA MET A 1 -18.95 42.84 -103.30
C MET A 1 -20.21 43.62 -103.66
N ALA A 2 -20.09 44.89 -104.02
CA ALA A 2 -21.21 45.65 -104.58
C ALA A 2 -21.15 45.49 -106.10
N PHE A 3 -22.19 44.92 -106.71
CA PHE A 3 -22.27 44.75 -108.16
C PHE A 3 -22.54 46.11 -108.82
N SER A 4 -21.85 46.41 -109.93
CA SER A 4 -22.13 47.60 -110.75
C SER A 4 -22.05 47.22 -112.23
N PRO A 5 -23.11 47.46 -113.03
CA PRO A 5 -24.42 47.93 -112.59
C PRO A 5 -25.11 46.90 -111.68
N ASN A 6 -25.97 47.34 -110.74
CA ASN A 6 -26.73 46.45 -109.87
C ASN A 6 -28.14 46.18 -110.43
N ALA A 7 -28.84 45.17 -109.90
CA ALA A 7 -30.19 44.82 -110.36
C ALA A 7 -31.17 46.02 -110.27
N GLU A 8 -31.09 46.82 -109.21
CA GLU A 8 -31.92 48.01 -109.04
C GLU A 8 -31.73 49.02 -110.18
N THR A 9 -30.49 49.24 -110.63
CA THR A 9 -30.17 50.16 -111.72
C THR A 9 -30.51 49.56 -113.08
N VAL A 10 -30.23 48.28 -113.30
CA VAL A 10 -30.49 47.60 -114.58
C VAL A 10 -31.98 47.47 -114.86
N PHE A 11 -32.83 47.32 -113.83
CA PHE A 11 -34.27 47.08 -113.98
C PHE A 11 -35.16 48.29 -113.62
N ALA A 12 -34.58 49.46 -113.32
CA ALA A 12 -35.34 50.72 -113.20
C ALA A 12 -35.85 51.13 -114.58
N ASP A 13 -37.13 51.56 -114.66
CA ASP A 13 -37.89 51.90 -115.89
C ASP A 13 -36.99 52.11 -117.11
N GLY A 14 -37.03 51.11 -118.01
CA GLY A 14 -36.16 50.99 -119.19
C GLY A 14 -36.16 52.26 -120.07
N PRO A 15 -35.34 52.29 -121.14
CA PRO A 15 -35.19 53.49 -121.96
C PRO A 15 -36.54 54.06 -122.41
N PHE A 16 -36.65 55.39 -122.52
CA PHE A 16 -37.90 56.14 -122.69
C PHE A 16 -38.89 55.57 -123.72
N GLY A 17 -38.41 54.92 -124.80
CA GLY A 17 -39.24 54.29 -125.82
C GLY A 17 -39.79 52.89 -125.48
N SER A 18 -39.35 52.26 -124.39
CA SER A 18 -39.80 50.96 -123.90
C SER A 18 -39.51 50.79 -122.39
N PRO A 19 -40.29 51.45 -121.51
CA PRO A 19 -40.04 51.50 -120.07
C PRO A 19 -40.04 50.15 -119.35
N LEU A 20 -40.61 49.12 -119.97
CA LEU A 20 -40.64 47.75 -119.42
C LEU A 20 -39.51 46.85 -119.97
N GLN A 21 -38.57 47.40 -120.76
CA GLN A 21 -37.53 46.62 -121.43
C GLN A 21 -36.11 47.12 -121.09
N PRO A 22 -35.51 46.62 -120.01
CA PRO A 22 -34.14 46.98 -119.63
C PRO A 22 -33.09 46.56 -120.68
N ALA A 23 -31.97 47.28 -120.73
CA ALA A 23 -30.96 47.10 -121.77
C ALA A 23 -30.27 45.73 -121.67
N LYS A 24 -30.39 44.91 -122.72
CA LYS A 24 -29.84 43.55 -122.75
C LYS A 24 -28.32 43.47 -122.54
N SER A 25 -27.57 44.54 -122.79
CA SER A 25 -26.12 44.60 -122.53
C SER A 25 -25.81 44.67 -121.03
N GLU A 26 -26.59 45.43 -120.27
CA GLU A 26 -26.39 45.61 -118.82
C GLU A 26 -26.84 44.37 -118.05
N ILE A 27 -27.93 43.71 -118.49
CA ILE A 27 -28.35 42.41 -117.96
C ILE A 27 -27.24 41.36 -118.13
N ARG A 28 -26.62 41.30 -119.32
CA ARG A 28 -25.50 40.38 -119.57
C ARG A 28 -24.29 40.70 -118.69
N ALA A 29 -23.95 41.98 -118.52
CA ALA A 29 -22.85 42.39 -117.65
C ALA A 29 -23.08 42.04 -116.18
N LEU A 30 -24.33 42.12 -115.68
CA LEU A 30 -24.70 41.69 -114.34
C LEU A 30 -24.63 40.15 -114.19
N LEU A 31 -25.17 39.39 -115.17
CA LEU A 31 -25.15 37.92 -115.12
C LEU A 31 -23.72 37.35 -115.18
N THR A 32 -22.84 37.91 -116.01
CA THR A 32 -21.43 37.49 -116.05
C THR A 32 -20.71 37.74 -114.72
N GLN A 33 -21.07 38.80 -113.97
CA GLN A 33 -20.53 39.02 -112.62
C GLN A 33 -21.00 37.95 -111.62
N TYR A 34 -22.24 37.46 -111.75
CA TYR A 34 -22.73 36.33 -110.93
C TYR A 34 -22.06 35.01 -111.30
N GLU A 35 -21.90 34.73 -112.58
CA GLU A 35 -21.18 33.54 -113.06
C GLU A 35 -19.73 33.53 -112.55
N THR A 36 -19.04 34.67 -112.62
CA THR A 36 -17.66 34.80 -112.11
C THR A 36 -17.58 34.60 -110.59
N ALA A 37 -18.56 35.07 -109.82
CA ALA A 37 -18.62 34.86 -108.38
C ALA A 37 -18.95 33.41 -108.01
N ILE A 38 -19.80 32.74 -108.79
CA ILE A 38 -20.11 31.31 -108.65
C ILE A 38 -18.90 30.45 -109.01
N ASP A 39 -18.17 30.81 -110.08
CA ASP A 39 -16.94 30.14 -110.49
C ASP A 39 -15.81 30.32 -109.45
N ALA A 40 -15.71 31.48 -108.80
CA ALA A 40 -14.78 31.70 -107.69
C ALA A 40 -15.12 30.84 -106.45
N TYR A 41 -16.40 30.56 -106.22
CA TYR A 41 -16.86 29.65 -105.16
C TYR A 41 -16.63 28.17 -105.50
N SER A 42 -16.73 27.80 -106.77
CA SER A 42 -16.50 26.42 -107.23
C SER A 42 -15.01 26.08 -107.40
N SER A 43 -14.13 27.07 -107.46
CA SER A 43 -12.67 26.91 -107.66
C SER A 43 -11.78 27.21 -106.44
N GLY A 44 -12.34 27.54 -105.26
CA GLY A 44 -11.58 27.94 -104.07
C GLY A 44 -11.51 26.93 -102.92
N ALA A 45 -10.32 26.34 -102.71
CA ALA A 45 -9.75 25.80 -101.47
C ALA A 45 -10.55 24.72 -100.69
N GLY A 46 -10.31 23.44 -100.99
CA GLY A 46 -10.62 22.31 -100.09
C GLY A 46 -11.24 21.05 -100.72
N SER A 47 -11.54 21.03 -102.02
CA SER A 47 -12.38 19.99 -102.64
C SER A 47 -11.63 18.85 -103.34
N ILE A 48 -10.30 18.89 -103.46
CA ILE A 48 -9.55 17.83 -104.13
C ILE A 48 -9.15 16.76 -103.11
N ALA A 49 -10.00 15.75 -102.93
CA ALA A 49 -9.69 14.56 -102.14
C ALA A 49 -9.49 13.36 -103.07
N LYS A 50 -8.36 12.66 -102.95
CA LYS A 50 -8.04 11.44 -103.71
C LYS A 50 -7.82 10.27 -102.74
N PRO A 51 -8.29 9.07 -103.08
CA PRO A 51 -8.04 7.92 -102.21
C PRO A 51 -6.54 7.56 -102.17
N THR A 52 -5.81 7.67 -103.29
CA THR A 52 -4.37 7.34 -103.33
C THR A 52 -3.52 8.49 -103.87
N LYS A 53 -2.25 8.55 -103.49
CA LYS A 53 -1.28 9.54 -103.98
C LYS A 53 -1.06 9.39 -105.49
N ALA A 54 -1.09 8.17 -106.01
CA ALA A 54 -1.00 7.93 -107.46
C ALA A 54 -2.12 8.63 -108.24
N LEU A 55 -3.36 8.62 -107.71
CA LEU A 55 -4.49 9.33 -108.32
C LEU A 55 -4.39 10.84 -108.21
N LEU A 56 -3.69 11.34 -107.19
CA LEU A 56 -3.38 12.75 -107.06
C LEU A 56 -2.27 13.16 -108.04
N ASP A 57 -1.21 12.36 -108.17
CA ASP A 57 -0.08 12.62 -109.06
C ASP A 57 -0.48 12.59 -110.54
N ALA A 58 -1.50 11.81 -110.91
CA ALA A 58 -2.09 11.83 -112.25
C ALA A 58 -2.94 13.09 -112.53
N ASP A 59 -3.40 13.79 -111.48
CA ASP A 59 -4.28 14.94 -111.56
C ASP A 59 -3.47 16.24 -111.42
N LEU A 60 -2.82 16.65 -112.52
CA LEU A 60 -1.98 17.85 -112.56
C LEU A 60 -2.69 19.09 -113.12
N ALA A 61 -3.96 18.99 -113.49
CA ALA A 61 -4.75 20.06 -114.11
C ALA A 61 -5.22 21.16 -113.13
N HIS A 62 -4.35 21.52 -112.18
CA HIS A 62 -4.61 22.49 -111.12
C HIS A 62 -3.52 23.56 -111.13
N ALA A 63 -3.88 24.80 -110.76
CA ALA A 63 -2.91 25.88 -110.60
C ALA A 63 -1.90 25.58 -109.48
N ALA A 64 -0.76 26.27 -109.48
CA ALA A 64 0.20 26.21 -108.39
C ALA A 64 -0.45 26.64 -107.05
N ASP A 65 0.07 26.10 -105.94
CA ASP A 65 -0.35 26.34 -104.56
C ASP A 65 -1.75 25.82 -104.18
N VAL A 66 -2.48 25.16 -105.09
CA VAL A 66 -3.69 24.41 -104.74
C VAL A 66 -3.36 23.28 -103.77
N THR A 67 -4.23 23.04 -102.79
CA THR A 67 -4.08 21.93 -101.83
C THR A 67 -5.03 20.78 -102.12
N ALA A 68 -4.59 19.56 -101.85
CA ALA A 68 -5.35 18.33 -102.03
C ALA A 68 -5.08 17.34 -100.89
N TRP A 69 -6.04 16.46 -100.62
CA TRP A 69 -5.99 15.47 -99.54
C TRP A 69 -5.87 14.07 -100.13
N VAL A 70 -4.95 13.26 -99.62
CA VAL A 70 -4.86 11.82 -99.87
C VAL A 70 -5.28 11.09 -98.59
N TYR A 71 -6.31 10.26 -98.65
CA TYR A 71 -6.99 9.76 -97.44
C TYR A 71 -7.08 8.23 -97.28
N ALA A 72 -6.72 7.43 -98.28
CA ALA A 72 -6.87 5.98 -98.24
C ALA A 72 -5.80 5.22 -99.04
N ASP A 73 -4.58 5.78 -99.13
CA ASP A 73 -3.45 5.14 -99.79
C ASP A 73 -2.96 3.95 -98.95
N THR A 74 -2.69 2.82 -99.63
CA THR A 74 -2.21 1.59 -98.98
C THR A 74 -0.83 1.77 -98.34
N ALA A 75 -0.01 2.68 -98.86
CA ALA A 75 1.21 3.10 -98.19
C ALA A 75 0.90 4.28 -97.25
N VAL A 76 0.85 4.02 -95.95
CA VAL A 76 0.38 4.98 -94.92
C VAL A 76 1.10 6.33 -94.98
N ALA A 77 2.39 6.35 -95.32
CA ALA A 77 3.19 7.57 -95.46
C ALA A 77 2.68 8.53 -96.55
N ASN A 78 1.82 8.06 -97.46
CA ASN A 78 1.22 8.85 -98.53
C ASN A 78 -0.12 9.52 -98.14
N ASN A 79 -0.66 9.22 -96.96
CA ASN A 79 -1.91 9.84 -96.50
C ASN A 79 -1.63 11.18 -95.83
N GLY A 80 -2.12 12.26 -96.41
CA GLY A 80 -1.85 13.62 -95.96
C GLY A 80 -2.37 14.68 -96.90
N ILE A 81 -2.05 15.93 -96.58
CA ILE A 81 -2.35 17.11 -97.38
C ILE A 81 -1.13 17.40 -98.25
N TYR A 82 -1.39 17.66 -99.53
CA TYR A 82 -0.39 17.94 -100.55
C TYR A 82 -0.63 19.31 -101.16
N ARG A 83 0.44 19.95 -101.66
CA ARG A 83 0.40 21.22 -102.39
C ARG A 83 0.88 21.02 -103.83
N LYS A 84 0.16 21.59 -104.79
CA LYS A 84 0.52 21.59 -106.20
C LYS A 84 1.69 22.55 -106.44
N THR A 85 2.71 22.08 -107.14
CA THR A 85 3.83 22.91 -107.62
C THR A 85 3.87 22.87 -109.15
N GLY A 86 4.10 24.01 -109.81
CA GLY A 86 4.10 24.15 -111.27
C GLY A 86 2.75 24.56 -111.89
N ALA A 87 2.76 24.93 -113.17
CA ALA A 87 1.57 25.37 -113.91
C ALA A 87 0.57 24.23 -114.14
N SER A 88 -0.71 24.58 -114.33
CA SER A 88 -1.76 23.59 -114.63
C SER A 88 -1.41 22.73 -115.85
N GLY A 89 -1.58 21.41 -115.73
CA GLY A 89 -1.20 20.42 -116.74
C GLY A 89 0.26 19.95 -116.66
N ALA A 90 1.08 20.51 -115.76
CA ALA A 90 2.48 20.15 -115.56
C ALA A 90 2.88 20.19 -114.07
N GLY A 91 4.10 19.76 -113.70
CA GLY A 91 4.61 19.83 -112.33
C GLY A 91 4.26 18.62 -111.45
N SER A 92 4.21 18.79 -110.13
CA SER A 92 4.03 17.69 -109.16
C SER A 92 3.23 18.11 -107.92
N TRP A 93 2.95 17.14 -107.04
CA TRP A 93 2.34 17.35 -105.72
C TRP A 93 3.35 17.04 -104.61
N SER A 94 3.55 17.99 -103.70
CA SER A 94 4.46 17.86 -102.57
C SER A 94 3.68 17.70 -101.27
N PHE A 95 4.04 16.72 -100.44
CA PHE A 95 3.42 16.55 -99.12
C PHE A 95 3.72 17.76 -98.24
N ILE A 96 2.71 18.29 -97.55
CA ILE A 96 2.86 19.46 -96.68
C ILE A 96 2.49 19.18 -95.22
N LEU A 97 1.46 18.36 -94.95
CA LEU A 97 0.93 18.12 -93.60
C LEU A 97 0.31 16.71 -93.52
N PRO A 98 0.35 16.02 -92.38
CA PRO A 98 -0.46 14.82 -92.14
C PRO A 98 -1.95 15.17 -92.03
N LEU A 99 -2.83 14.17 -92.17
CA LEU A 99 -4.26 14.34 -91.93
C LEU A 99 -4.54 14.62 -90.44
N PRO A 100 -5.40 15.59 -90.10
CA PRO A 100 -5.76 15.86 -88.71
C PRO A 100 -6.69 14.76 -88.16
N PHE A 101 -6.17 13.86 -87.32
CA PHE A 101 -6.97 12.94 -86.52
C PHE A 101 -6.62 13.08 -85.03
N SER A 102 -7.59 13.42 -84.19
CA SER A 102 -7.36 13.65 -82.76
C SER A 102 -7.34 12.36 -81.92
N PHE A 103 -7.95 11.26 -82.39
CA PHE A 103 -7.89 9.94 -81.77
C PHE A 103 -8.24 8.83 -82.78
N ILE A 104 -7.62 7.66 -82.61
CA ILE A 104 -7.92 6.43 -83.35
C ILE A 104 -8.52 5.43 -82.37
N ASN A 105 -9.69 4.88 -82.71
CA ASN A 105 -10.27 3.78 -81.95
C ASN A 105 -9.75 2.45 -82.49
N ALA A 106 -9.11 1.69 -81.63
CA ALA A 106 -8.69 0.31 -81.85
C ALA A 106 -9.56 -0.63 -81.03
N VAL A 107 -9.87 -1.80 -81.60
CA VAL A 107 -10.64 -2.85 -80.94
C VAL A 107 -9.80 -4.12 -80.87
N ASP A 108 -9.53 -4.60 -79.67
CA ASP A 108 -9.04 -5.95 -79.41
C ASP A 108 -10.25 -6.88 -79.24
N ALA A 109 -10.54 -7.68 -80.25
CA ALA A 109 -11.66 -8.63 -80.24
C ALA A 109 -11.27 -10.03 -79.73
N GLY A 110 -10.05 -10.20 -79.19
CA GLY A 110 -9.55 -11.51 -78.73
C GLY A 110 -8.96 -12.38 -79.84
N ALA A 111 -8.60 -11.78 -80.99
CA ALA A 111 -7.96 -12.52 -82.08
C ALA A 111 -6.47 -12.86 -81.80
N GLY A 112 -5.83 -12.10 -80.91
CA GLY A 112 -4.48 -12.36 -80.42
C GLY A 112 -4.44 -13.18 -79.13
N ALA A 113 -3.24 -13.41 -78.60
CA ALA A 113 -3.06 -13.98 -77.26
C ALA A 113 -2.92 -12.86 -76.21
N ALA A 114 -3.14 -13.17 -74.93
CA ALA A 114 -3.03 -12.23 -73.82
C ALA A 114 -1.72 -11.39 -73.76
N ASN A 115 -0.60 -11.92 -74.27
CA ASN A 115 0.69 -11.22 -74.34
C ASN A 115 1.08 -10.79 -75.77
N ALA A 116 0.26 -11.09 -76.78
CA ALA A 116 0.45 -10.77 -78.19
C ALA A 116 -0.88 -10.31 -78.81
N ILE A 117 -1.27 -9.08 -78.48
CA ILE A 117 -2.55 -8.46 -78.78
C ILE A 117 -2.65 -8.15 -80.28
N GLN A 118 -3.79 -8.46 -80.89
CA GLN A 118 -4.12 -8.07 -82.24
C GLN A 118 -5.33 -7.15 -82.22
N ALA A 119 -5.14 -5.89 -82.59
CA ALA A 119 -6.20 -4.88 -82.58
C ALA A 119 -6.52 -4.42 -84.00
N THR A 120 -7.81 -4.17 -84.25
CA THR A 120 -8.31 -3.65 -85.52
C THR A 120 -8.70 -2.18 -85.39
N THR A 121 -8.34 -1.36 -86.37
CA THR A 121 -8.75 0.04 -86.49
C THR A 121 -9.40 0.26 -87.85
N THR A 122 -10.36 1.19 -87.95
CA THR A 122 -11.00 1.54 -89.22
C THR A 122 -10.17 2.49 -90.09
N ILE A 123 -9.10 3.05 -89.52
CA ILE A 123 -8.15 3.95 -90.17
C ILE A 123 -6.70 3.56 -89.80
N PRO A 124 -5.70 3.80 -90.67
CA PRO A 124 -4.31 3.47 -90.37
C PRO A 124 -3.77 4.18 -89.14
N VAL A 125 -2.95 3.47 -88.34
CA VAL A 125 -2.25 4.05 -87.19
C VAL A 125 -1.01 4.83 -87.62
N SER A 126 -0.69 5.90 -86.89
CA SER A 126 0.54 6.69 -87.08
C SER A 126 1.10 7.16 -85.73
N GLU A 127 2.36 7.61 -85.72
CA GLU A 127 3.01 8.16 -84.51
C GLU A 127 2.41 9.49 -84.02
N TYR A 128 1.56 10.13 -84.85
CA TYR A 128 1.00 11.45 -84.56
C TYR A 128 -0.42 11.40 -83.98
N ALA A 129 -0.97 10.21 -83.76
CA ALA A 129 -2.34 10.03 -83.27
C ALA A 129 -2.38 9.28 -81.94
N LEU A 130 -3.26 9.75 -81.05
CA LEU A 130 -3.59 9.03 -79.82
C LEU A 130 -4.48 7.82 -80.14
N ILE A 131 -4.12 6.64 -79.67
CA ILE A 131 -4.88 5.41 -79.88
C ILE A 131 -5.57 5.02 -78.58
N LYS A 132 -6.89 4.82 -78.65
CA LYS A 132 -7.72 4.28 -77.59
C LYS A 132 -8.05 2.83 -77.91
N MET A 133 -7.82 1.91 -76.96
CA MET A 133 -8.05 0.49 -77.16
C MET A 133 -8.59 -0.19 -75.91
N ASN A 134 -9.45 -1.20 -76.07
CA ASN A 134 -9.81 -2.13 -75.00
C ASN A 134 -8.78 -3.26 -74.88
N ILE A 135 -8.68 -3.87 -73.70
CA ILE A 135 -7.95 -5.12 -73.46
C ILE A 135 -8.98 -6.25 -73.37
N PHE A 136 -8.88 -7.27 -74.23
CA PHE A 136 -9.82 -8.41 -74.20
C PHE A 136 -9.52 -9.37 -73.04
N GLU A 137 -8.25 -9.75 -72.88
CA GLU A 137 -7.78 -10.70 -71.86
C GLU A 137 -6.65 -10.11 -71.03
N ALA A 138 -6.57 -10.49 -69.74
CA ALA A 138 -5.50 -10.02 -68.88
C ALA A 138 -4.16 -10.64 -69.28
N ASN A 139 -3.09 -9.83 -69.32
CA ASN A 139 -1.76 -10.33 -69.69
C ASN A 139 -1.19 -11.23 -68.58
N THR A 140 -0.50 -12.31 -68.96
CA THR A 140 0.06 -13.29 -68.01
C THR A 140 1.59 -13.27 -67.96
N GLY A 141 2.23 -12.51 -68.86
CA GLY A 141 3.68 -12.39 -68.98
C GLY A 141 4.11 -10.99 -69.43
N SER A 142 5.42 -10.83 -69.59
CA SER A 142 6.08 -9.59 -70.02
C SER A 142 7.28 -9.94 -70.92
N PRO A 143 7.56 -9.22 -72.01
CA PRO A 143 6.84 -8.05 -72.52
C PRO A 143 5.51 -8.41 -73.20
N VAL A 144 4.59 -7.45 -73.28
CA VAL A 144 3.34 -7.57 -74.06
C VAL A 144 3.53 -6.85 -75.39
N THR A 145 3.07 -7.44 -76.49
CA THR A 145 3.11 -6.79 -77.81
C THR A 145 1.72 -6.52 -78.37
N ILE A 146 1.63 -5.56 -79.29
CA ILE A 146 0.41 -5.22 -80.03
C ILE A 146 0.69 -5.04 -81.51
N SER A 147 -0.15 -5.61 -82.37
CA SER A 147 -0.20 -5.30 -83.81
C SER A 147 -1.53 -4.68 -84.19
N PHE A 148 -1.50 -3.59 -84.98
CA PHE A 148 -2.70 -2.97 -85.54
C PHE A 148 -2.91 -3.43 -86.99
N ASN A 149 -4.10 -3.91 -87.33
CA ASN A 149 -4.47 -4.36 -88.70
C ASN A 149 -3.47 -5.35 -89.35
N GLY A 150 -2.87 -6.23 -88.55
CA GLY A 150 -1.87 -7.19 -89.04
C GLY A 150 -0.48 -6.61 -89.35
N GLY A 151 -0.21 -5.35 -88.95
CA GLY A 151 1.11 -4.73 -89.06
C GLY A 151 2.16 -5.29 -88.09
N THR A 152 3.36 -4.71 -88.11
CA THR A 152 4.47 -5.10 -87.23
C THR A 152 4.06 -5.02 -85.75
N ALA A 153 4.45 -6.03 -84.98
CA ALA A 153 4.23 -6.05 -83.53
C ALA A 153 5.05 -4.95 -82.83
N LEU A 154 4.38 -4.10 -82.07
CA LEU A 154 4.94 -3.05 -81.23
C LEU A 154 4.98 -3.53 -79.78
N THR A 155 6.06 -3.29 -79.06
CA THR A 155 6.11 -3.62 -77.63
C THR A 155 5.32 -2.58 -76.83
N ILE A 156 4.40 -3.00 -75.97
CA ILE A 156 3.66 -2.12 -75.08
C ILE A 156 4.57 -1.71 -73.92
N LYS A 157 4.77 -0.41 -73.75
CA LYS A 157 5.54 0.17 -72.64
C LYS A 157 4.65 1.07 -71.79
N THR A 158 4.88 1.09 -70.48
CA THR A 158 4.25 2.08 -69.59
C THR A 158 4.71 3.49 -69.93
N ASN A 159 4.05 4.52 -69.41
CA ASN A 159 4.47 5.91 -69.62
C ASN A 159 5.90 6.19 -69.11
N SER A 160 6.41 5.40 -68.17
CA SER A 160 7.78 5.49 -67.67
C SER A 160 8.80 4.73 -68.53
N GLY A 161 8.35 4.00 -69.56
CA GLY A 161 9.21 3.23 -70.49
C GLY A 161 9.49 1.79 -70.08
N ASN A 162 8.88 1.30 -69.00
CA ASN A 162 9.04 -0.07 -68.54
C ASN A 162 8.13 -1.03 -69.34
N ASP A 163 8.49 -2.31 -69.39
CA ASP A 163 7.56 -3.34 -69.86
C ASP A 163 6.39 -3.48 -68.88
N VAL A 164 5.21 -3.72 -69.45
CA VAL A 164 3.99 -4.03 -68.71
C VAL A 164 4.23 -5.31 -67.89
N ALA A 165 4.10 -5.25 -66.56
CA ALA A 165 4.22 -6.42 -65.71
C ALA A 165 3.08 -7.42 -65.96
N ALA A 166 3.30 -8.70 -65.64
CA ALA A 166 2.25 -9.72 -65.67
C ALA A 166 1.05 -9.27 -64.82
N GLY A 167 -0.16 -9.38 -65.37
CA GLY A 167 -1.41 -9.00 -64.73
C GLY A 167 -1.73 -7.50 -64.72
N GLY A 168 -0.85 -6.63 -65.25
CA GLY A 168 -1.08 -5.19 -65.19
C GLY A 168 -1.74 -4.59 -66.45
N LEU A 169 -2.12 -5.39 -67.44
CA LEU A 169 -3.26 -5.15 -68.32
C LEU A 169 -4.35 -6.13 -67.92
N VAL A 170 -5.51 -5.62 -67.51
CA VAL A 170 -6.65 -6.44 -67.05
C VAL A 170 -7.74 -6.49 -68.11
N ALA A 171 -8.47 -7.60 -68.18
CA ALA A 171 -9.59 -7.75 -69.10
C ALA A 171 -10.63 -6.64 -68.89
N GLY A 172 -11.10 -6.02 -69.99
CA GLY A 172 -12.02 -4.89 -69.98
C GLY A 172 -11.38 -3.52 -69.73
N MET A 173 -10.07 -3.45 -69.43
CA MET A 173 -9.36 -2.19 -69.27
C MET A 173 -9.37 -1.40 -70.59
N ILE A 174 -9.57 -0.09 -70.52
CA ILE A 174 -9.32 0.82 -71.64
C ILE A 174 -7.94 1.44 -71.45
N VAL A 175 -7.09 1.29 -72.46
CA VAL A 175 -5.76 1.89 -72.52
C VAL A 175 -5.71 2.99 -73.57
N LEU A 176 -4.89 3.99 -73.30
CA LEU A 176 -4.59 5.10 -74.19
C LEU A 176 -3.08 5.09 -74.42
N GLY A 177 -2.65 5.17 -75.68
CA GLY A 177 -1.23 5.16 -76.02
C GLY A 177 -0.92 5.79 -77.38
N ILE A 178 0.36 6.04 -77.64
CA ILE A 178 0.87 6.49 -78.94
C ILE A 178 1.87 5.49 -79.50
N VAL A 179 1.96 5.39 -80.83
CA VAL A 179 3.07 4.69 -81.47
C VAL A 179 4.32 5.56 -81.35
N SER A 180 5.42 5.00 -80.88
CA SER A 180 6.72 5.66 -80.79
C SER A 180 7.81 4.67 -81.20
N GLY A 181 8.28 4.79 -82.44
CA GLY A 181 9.21 3.84 -83.04
C GLY A 181 8.62 2.42 -83.08
N SER A 182 9.33 1.47 -82.49
CA SER A 182 8.90 0.06 -82.38
C SER A 182 8.04 -0.23 -81.13
N THR A 183 7.53 0.79 -80.45
CA THR A 183 6.77 0.66 -79.19
C THR A 183 5.40 1.31 -79.26
N PHE A 184 4.47 0.78 -78.46
CA PHE A 184 3.20 1.41 -78.14
C PHE A 184 3.28 1.93 -76.69
N ARG A 185 3.42 3.24 -76.52
CA ARG A 185 3.67 3.86 -75.22
C ARG A 185 2.36 4.32 -74.59
N LEU A 186 2.02 3.74 -73.44
CA LEU A 186 0.82 4.09 -72.69
C LEU A 186 0.93 5.47 -72.07
N LEU A 187 -0.18 6.20 -71.97
CA LEU A 187 -0.25 7.51 -71.31
C LEU A 187 -0.36 7.38 -69.79
N SER A 188 -1.01 6.33 -69.30
CA SER A 188 -1.06 5.98 -67.89
C SER A 188 -0.01 4.91 -67.56
N ASP A 189 0.51 4.96 -66.34
CA ASP A 189 1.44 3.97 -65.82
C ASP A 189 0.70 3.02 -64.86
N GLN A 190 1.18 1.79 -64.66
CA GLN A 190 0.56 0.71 -63.86
C GLN A 190 0.46 1.02 -62.35
N VAL A 191 0.92 2.21 -61.93
CA VAL A 191 1.29 2.58 -60.56
C VAL A 191 0.11 2.52 -59.57
N SER A 192 -1.15 2.45 -60.02
CA SER A 192 -2.29 2.30 -59.10
C SER A 192 -2.33 0.94 -58.39
N SER A 193 -1.87 -0.15 -59.02
CA SER A 193 -1.90 -1.49 -58.42
C SER A 193 -0.69 -1.76 -57.52
N ALA A 194 0.50 -1.31 -57.94
CA ALA A 194 1.74 -1.46 -57.16
C ALA A 194 1.73 -0.59 -55.89
N ILE A 195 1.13 0.61 -55.91
CA ILE A 195 0.97 1.44 -54.71
C ILE A 195 0.00 0.80 -53.71
N VAL A 196 -1.10 0.19 -54.19
CA VAL A 196 -2.04 -0.52 -53.31
C VAL A 196 -1.35 -1.71 -52.64
N ALA A 197 -0.62 -2.53 -53.40
CA ALA A 197 0.14 -3.64 -52.83
C ALA A 197 1.21 -3.19 -51.82
N ALA A 198 1.90 -2.07 -52.08
CA ALA A 198 2.88 -1.50 -51.15
C ALA A 198 2.22 -0.90 -49.89
N ALA A 199 1.03 -0.31 -50.02
CA ALA A 199 0.25 0.21 -48.90
C ALA A 199 -0.32 -0.92 -48.03
N GLU A 200 -0.81 -2.00 -48.64
CA GLU A 200 -1.25 -3.22 -47.94
C GLU A 200 -0.08 -3.90 -47.22
N ALA A 201 1.10 -3.98 -47.86
CA ALA A 201 2.32 -4.48 -47.21
C ALA A 201 2.77 -3.58 -46.05
N ALA A 202 2.65 -2.26 -46.18
CA ALA A 202 2.95 -1.31 -45.11
C ALA A 202 1.93 -1.40 -43.96
N GLN A 203 0.65 -1.61 -44.26
CA GLN A 203 -0.39 -1.87 -43.25
C GLN A 203 -0.09 -3.17 -42.50
N ALA A 204 0.20 -4.27 -43.20
CA ALA A 204 0.56 -5.55 -42.59
C ALA A 204 1.84 -5.44 -41.74
N ALA A 205 2.84 -4.67 -42.20
CA ALA A 205 4.05 -4.39 -41.43
C ALA A 205 3.76 -3.51 -40.20
N ALA A 206 2.84 -2.54 -40.31
CA ALA A 206 2.41 -1.71 -39.18
C ALA A 206 1.58 -2.50 -38.15
N GLU A 207 0.70 -3.39 -38.59
CA GLU A 207 -0.05 -4.31 -37.73
C GLU A 207 0.88 -5.32 -37.04
N ALA A 208 1.86 -5.87 -37.77
CA ALA A 208 2.90 -6.73 -37.19
C ALA A 208 3.81 -5.97 -36.21
N ALA A 209 4.16 -4.71 -36.51
CA ALA A 209 4.92 -3.85 -35.62
C ALA A 209 4.10 -3.43 -34.39
N ALA A 210 2.78 -3.22 -34.52
CA ALA A 210 1.89 -2.96 -33.40
C ALA A 210 1.72 -4.22 -32.51
N ALA A 211 1.57 -5.39 -33.11
CA ALA A 211 1.55 -6.68 -32.40
C ALA A 211 2.91 -6.96 -31.71
N ALA A 212 4.02 -6.64 -32.37
CA ALA A 212 5.35 -6.72 -31.79
C ALA A 212 5.57 -5.66 -30.69
N ALA A 213 5.05 -4.45 -30.83
CA ALA A 213 5.12 -3.43 -29.77
C ALA A 213 4.25 -3.81 -28.55
N GLN A 214 3.10 -4.43 -28.77
CA GLN A 214 2.28 -5.04 -27.71
C GLN A 214 2.96 -6.28 -27.09
N GLY A 215 3.77 -7.01 -27.86
CA GLY A 215 4.51 -8.20 -27.40
C GLY A 215 5.90 -7.93 -26.79
N VAL A 216 6.54 -6.80 -27.09
CA VAL A 216 7.94 -6.50 -26.73
C VAL A 216 8.06 -5.31 -25.77
N GLY A 217 6.94 -4.66 -25.42
CA GLY A 217 6.84 -3.77 -24.26
C GLY A 217 6.92 -4.50 -22.91
N PHE A 218 6.96 -5.84 -22.91
CA PHE A 218 7.11 -6.64 -21.71
C PHE A 218 8.32 -7.63 -21.79
N SER A 219 9.54 -7.15 -21.52
CA SER A 219 10.78 -7.96 -21.37
C SER A 219 11.21 -8.22 -19.90
N VAL A 220 10.40 -8.97 -19.16
CA VAL A 220 10.60 -10.39 -18.88
C VAL A 220 12.02 -10.85 -18.29
N ALA A 221 12.33 -10.60 -16.99
CA ALA A 221 13.41 -11.04 -16.06
C ALA A 221 12.94 -12.07 -15.00
N VAL A 222 13.66 -13.17 -14.88
CA VAL A 222 13.20 -14.42 -14.24
C VAL A 222 13.36 -14.43 -12.71
N TRP A 223 12.32 -14.81 -11.96
CA TRP A 223 12.45 -15.37 -10.59
C TRP A 223 12.73 -16.89 -10.70
N ASP A 224 13.34 -17.51 -9.67
CA ASP A 224 13.81 -18.93 -9.66
C ASP A 224 12.76 -20.00 -10.07
N SER A 225 11.48 -19.64 -10.24
CA SER A 225 10.43 -20.42 -10.90
C SER A 225 10.58 -20.56 -12.42
N GLY A 226 11.58 -19.92 -13.04
CA GLY A 226 11.81 -19.97 -14.49
C GLY A 226 10.90 -19.05 -15.30
N THR A 227 10.18 -18.12 -14.66
CA THR A 227 9.25 -17.19 -15.32
C THR A 227 9.80 -15.77 -15.37
N THR A 228 9.94 -15.24 -16.57
CA THR A 228 10.50 -13.93 -16.93
C THR A 228 9.51 -12.73 -16.71
N ARG A 229 9.92 -11.56 -16.11
CA ARG A 229 9.24 -10.22 -15.84
C ARG A 229 9.85 -8.79 -16.23
N THR A 230 9.09 -7.77 -16.63
CA THR A 230 9.48 -6.42 -17.19
C THR A 230 9.95 -5.30 -16.23
N MET A 231 10.35 -4.12 -16.75
CA MET A 231 10.77 -2.94 -15.97
C MET A 231 9.68 -2.29 -15.08
N ILE A 232 8.40 -2.64 -15.24
CA ILE A 232 7.27 -2.29 -14.33
C ILE A 232 7.19 -3.27 -13.14
N GLU A 233 7.58 -4.54 -13.32
CA GLU A 233 7.73 -5.53 -12.23
C GLU A 233 8.92 -5.22 -11.30
N ARG A 234 9.65 -4.14 -11.58
CA ARG A 234 10.77 -3.59 -10.82
C ARG A 234 10.50 -2.16 -10.36
N ALA A 235 9.24 -1.81 -10.09
CA ALA A 235 8.80 -0.58 -9.40
C ALA A 235 8.63 -0.77 -7.86
N ARG A 236 9.40 -1.72 -7.28
CA ARG A 236 10.23 -1.65 -6.03
C ARG A 236 9.53 -1.23 -4.72
N ASP A 237 9.18 -2.03 -3.73
CA ASP A 237 9.89 -3.10 -3.00
C ASP A 237 8.87 -4.09 -2.40
N THR A 238 7.65 -4.11 -2.93
CA THR A 238 6.50 -4.76 -2.34
C THR A 238 6.17 -6.07 -3.07
N TYR A 239 6.11 -7.17 -2.34
CA TYR A 239 5.60 -8.47 -2.79
C TYR A 239 4.14 -8.62 -2.33
N CYS A 240 3.21 -8.62 -3.28
CA CYS A 240 1.80 -8.87 -3.01
C CYS A 240 1.53 -10.35 -2.77
N ILE A 241 0.73 -10.67 -1.74
CA ILE A 241 0.34 -12.05 -1.42
C ILE A 241 -0.33 -12.79 -2.58
N LEU A 242 -1.08 -12.09 -3.44
CA LEU A 242 -1.77 -12.70 -4.58
C LEU A 242 -0.82 -13.14 -5.71
N ASP A 243 0.39 -12.61 -5.73
CA ASP A 243 1.44 -13.00 -6.67
C ASP A 243 2.30 -14.15 -6.14
N ALA A 244 2.13 -14.52 -4.87
CA ALA A 244 2.95 -15.55 -4.23
C ALA A 244 2.60 -16.96 -4.73
N PRO A 245 3.59 -17.84 -4.90
CA PRO A 245 3.32 -19.24 -5.24
C PRO A 245 2.61 -19.95 -4.08
N GLY A 246 1.77 -20.95 -4.36
CA GLY A 246 1.08 -21.72 -3.32
C GLY A 246 -0.39 -21.36 -3.10
N GLN A 247 -1.07 -20.83 -4.14
CA GLN A 247 -2.53 -20.64 -4.21
C GLN A 247 -3.09 -19.78 -3.06
N PRO A 248 -2.68 -18.50 -2.95
CA PRO A 248 -3.27 -17.58 -1.98
C PRO A 248 -4.79 -17.47 -2.20
N ASP A 249 -5.58 -17.58 -1.13
CA ASP A 249 -7.04 -17.50 -1.19
C ASP A 249 -7.56 -16.37 -0.30
N PRO A 250 -7.96 -15.22 -0.87
CA PRO A 250 -8.49 -14.08 -0.11
C PRO A 250 -9.91 -14.30 0.43
N THR A 251 -10.57 -15.42 0.10
CA THR A 251 -11.91 -15.75 0.62
C THR A 251 -11.88 -16.45 1.97
N GLY A 252 -10.69 -16.86 2.44
CA GLY A 252 -10.50 -17.54 3.71
C GLY A 252 -11.01 -18.99 3.74
N ASN A 253 -11.35 -19.58 2.59
CA ASN A 253 -11.89 -20.94 2.53
C ASN A 253 -10.79 -22.01 2.42
N ASN A 254 -9.62 -21.64 1.87
CA ASN A 254 -8.50 -22.54 1.65
C ASN A 254 -7.22 -22.08 2.37
N ASP A 255 -6.33 -23.04 2.62
CA ASP A 255 -5.04 -22.81 3.25
C ASP A 255 -4.09 -22.00 2.35
N SER A 256 -3.69 -20.82 2.82
CA SER A 256 -2.73 -19.91 2.18
C SER A 256 -1.32 -20.00 2.80
N THR A 257 -1.03 -20.99 3.66
CA THR A 257 0.25 -21.14 4.37
C THR A 257 1.45 -21.09 3.42
N ALA A 258 1.40 -21.82 2.31
CA ALA A 258 2.50 -21.89 1.36
C ALA A 258 2.78 -20.52 0.71
N ALA A 259 1.72 -19.80 0.32
CA ALA A 259 1.82 -18.46 -0.25
C ALA A 259 2.35 -17.43 0.74
N LEU A 260 1.83 -17.43 1.97
CA LEU A 260 2.29 -16.53 3.03
C LEU A 260 3.78 -16.78 3.35
N ARG A 261 4.19 -18.05 3.48
CA ARG A 261 5.60 -18.39 3.76
C ARG A 261 6.52 -18.04 2.60
N ALA A 262 6.13 -18.31 1.35
CA ALA A 262 6.93 -17.96 0.18
C ALA A 262 7.11 -16.45 0.06
N MET A 263 6.04 -15.67 0.26
CA MET A 263 6.11 -14.21 0.25
C MET A 263 7.06 -13.67 1.32
N LEU A 264 6.96 -14.18 2.55
CA LEU A 264 7.78 -13.71 3.68
C LEU A 264 9.24 -14.15 3.59
N ALA A 265 9.51 -15.30 2.97
CA ALA A 265 10.88 -15.81 2.78
C ALA A 265 11.74 -14.87 1.92
N GLU A 266 11.14 -14.08 1.02
CA GLU A 266 11.87 -13.10 0.21
C GLU A 266 12.48 -11.97 1.03
N GLY A 267 11.98 -11.72 2.24
CA GLY A 267 12.52 -10.69 3.12
C GLY A 267 12.28 -9.24 2.65
N VAL A 268 11.53 -9.05 1.56
CA VAL A 268 11.15 -7.72 1.05
C VAL A 268 9.87 -7.24 1.72
N ARG A 269 9.46 -6.00 1.41
CA ARG A 269 8.20 -5.47 1.91
C ARG A 269 7.05 -6.32 1.35
N SER A 270 6.11 -6.72 2.19
CA SER A 270 5.08 -7.71 1.88
C SER A 270 3.70 -7.10 2.05
N GLU A 271 2.86 -7.21 1.03
CA GLU A 271 1.50 -6.67 1.00
C GLU A 271 0.47 -7.77 1.14
N ILE A 272 -0.32 -7.70 2.21
CA ILE A 272 -1.54 -8.49 2.40
C ILE A 272 -2.71 -7.68 1.85
N THR A 273 -3.29 -8.13 0.74
CA THR A 273 -4.47 -7.46 0.16
C THR A 273 -5.68 -7.59 1.08
N LYS A 274 -6.75 -6.83 0.81
CA LYS A 274 -8.03 -7.03 1.50
C LYS A 274 -8.57 -8.45 1.24
N GLY A 275 -8.84 -9.19 2.30
CA GLY A 275 -9.30 -10.56 2.26
C GLY A 275 -8.96 -11.31 3.55
N ASP A 276 -9.40 -12.55 3.62
CA ASP A 276 -9.06 -13.51 4.67
C ASP A 276 -8.08 -14.52 4.11
N PHE A 277 -6.90 -14.65 4.70
CA PHE A 277 -5.88 -15.61 4.29
C PHE A 277 -5.62 -16.58 5.43
N VAL A 278 -6.03 -17.84 5.26
CA VAL A 278 -5.86 -18.85 6.30
C VAL A 278 -4.40 -19.31 6.34
N THR A 279 -3.86 -19.46 7.54
CA THR A 279 -2.59 -20.16 7.77
C THR A 279 -2.79 -21.27 8.79
N LEU A 280 -2.26 -22.45 8.47
CA LEU A 280 -2.24 -23.64 9.32
C LEU A 280 -0.89 -23.83 10.02
N GLN A 281 0.11 -23.02 9.64
CA GLN A 281 1.45 -23.07 10.22
C GLN A 281 1.99 -21.67 10.54
N PRO A 282 2.90 -21.54 11.51
CA PRO A 282 3.50 -20.26 11.85
C PRO A 282 4.21 -19.57 10.69
N LEU A 283 4.20 -18.25 10.70
CA LEU A 283 4.84 -17.39 9.71
C LEU A 283 6.05 -16.73 10.36
N LEU A 284 7.24 -17.08 9.87
CA LEU A 284 8.51 -16.74 10.49
C LEU A 284 9.18 -15.60 9.73
N LEU A 285 9.48 -14.50 10.44
CA LEU A 285 10.13 -13.31 9.88
C LEU A 285 11.57 -13.24 10.38
N LYS A 286 12.53 -13.50 9.49
CA LYS A 286 13.97 -13.52 9.82
C LYS A 286 14.80 -12.45 9.13
N THR A 287 14.18 -11.59 8.34
CA THR A 287 14.92 -10.58 7.57
C THR A 287 14.90 -9.24 8.30
N PRO A 288 16.06 -8.67 8.64
CA PRO A 288 16.13 -7.36 9.28
C PRO A 288 15.44 -6.27 8.46
N GLY A 289 14.65 -5.42 9.13
CA GLY A 289 13.92 -4.32 8.49
C GLY A 289 12.73 -4.74 7.63
N GLN A 290 12.35 -6.02 7.62
CA GLN A 290 11.22 -6.52 6.83
C GLN A 290 9.91 -5.82 7.24
N VAL A 291 9.12 -5.42 6.25
CA VAL A 291 7.84 -4.72 6.46
C VAL A 291 6.71 -5.59 5.93
N ILE A 292 5.77 -5.97 6.77
CA ILE A 292 4.48 -6.52 6.35
C ILE A 292 3.42 -5.45 6.53
N PHE A 293 2.58 -5.24 5.52
CA PHE A 293 1.48 -4.30 5.64
C PHE A 293 0.22 -4.77 4.91
N GLY A 294 -0.94 -4.28 5.36
CA GLY A 294 -2.22 -4.53 4.70
C GLY A 294 -2.93 -3.26 4.24
N HIS A 295 -4.16 -3.43 3.75
CA HIS A 295 -5.08 -2.36 3.32
C HIS A 295 -6.00 -1.87 4.46
N GLY A 296 -5.69 -2.25 5.69
CA GLY A 296 -6.41 -1.83 6.88
C GLY A 296 -6.65 -2.97 7.86
N GLY A 297 -6.65 -2.58 9.12
CA GLY A 297 -6.91 -3.44 10.25
C GLY A 297 -8.35 -3.90 10.47
N GLY A 298 -9.29 -3.34 9.71
CA GLY A 298 -10.71 -3.56 9.91
C GLY A 298 -11.29 -2.66 11.01
N TYR A 299 -12.53 -2.96 11.39
CA TYR A 299 -13.27 -2.19 12.39
C TYR A 299 -14.28 -3.07 13.12
N GLY A 300 -14.55 -2.71 14.36
CA GLY A 300 -15.51 -3.41 15.20
C GLY A 300 -15.58 -2.73 16.56
N TYR A 301 -16.79 -2.34 16.96
CA TYR A 301 -17.03 -1.78 18.28
C TYR A 301 -18.41 -2.21 18.76
N SER A 302 -18.46 -3.33 19.47
CA SER A 302 -19.65 -3.75 20.19
C SER A 302 -19.36 -4.00 21.66
N ASN A 303 -20.43 -4.07 22.44
CA ASN A 303 -20.31 -4.35 23.86
C ASN A 303 -19.88 -5.80 24.06
N PHE A 304 -19.09 -6.02 25.12
CA PHE A 304 -18.86 -7.36 25.63
C PHE A 304 -20.22 -8.06 25.85
N PRO A 305 -20.36 -9.36 25.48
CA PRO A 305 -19.31 -10.27 25.03
C PRO A 305 -19.14 -10.38 23.49
N ASN A 306 -19.84 -9.57 22.70
CA ASN A 306 -19.94 -9.76 21.24
C ASN A 306 -18.82 -9.09 20.43
N ALA A 307 -17.87 -8.42 21.09
CA ALA A 307 -16.92 -7.56 20.39
C ALA A 307 -16.02 -8.28 19.37
N LEU A 308 -15.67 -9.55 19.60
CA LEU A 308 -14.93 -10.35 18.62
C LEU A 308 -15.84 -10.90 17.52
N LYS A 309 -17.09 -11.24 17.86
CA LYS A 309 -18.11 -11.73 16.92
C LYS A 309 -18.49 -10.68 15.88
N ASP A 310 -18.60 -9.42 16.30
CA ASP A 310 -19.08 -8.32 15.44
C ASP A 310 -17.92 -7.60 14.74
N TYR A 311 -16.67 -8.03 14.94
CA TYR A 311 -15.52 -7.38 14.32
C TYR A 311 -15.40 -7.76 12.84
N VAL A 312 -15.17 -6.77 11.99
CA VAL A 312 -14.98 -6.95 10.55
C VAL A 312 -13.51 -6.70 10.21
N GLY A 313 -12.77 -7.77 9.91
CA GLY A 313 -11.39 -7.70 9.41
C GLY A 313 -11.33 -7.14 7.99
N HIS A 314 -10.18 -6.59 7.61
CA HIS A 314 -9.94 -6.11 6.24
C HIS A 314 -8.82 -6.90 5.56
N SER A 315 -7.58 -6.77 6.04
CA SER A 315 -6.45 -7.58 5.55
C SER A 315 -6.09 -8.57 6.65
N ARG A 316 -6.76 -9.73 6.65
CA ARG A 316 -6.81 -10.63 7.79
C ARG A 316 -6.04 -11.91 7.51
N ILE A 317 -5.11 -12.25 8.39
CA ILE A 317 -4.48 -13.57 8.45
C ILE A 317 -5.18 -14.35 9.54
N VAL A 318 -5.80 -15.47 9.15
CA VAL A 318 -6.59 -16.33 10.03
C VAL A 318 -5.77 -17.55 10.41
N ALA A 319 -5.37 -17.65 11.66
CA ALA A 319 -4.71 -18.82 12.21
C ALA A 319 -5.75 -19.90 12.51
N ALA A 320 -5.71 -21.00 11.74
CA ALA A 320 -6.67 -22.08 11.84
C ALA A 320 -5.98 -23.44 12.08
N GLY A 321 -6.79 -24.43 12.41
CA GLY A 321 -6.33 -25.80 12.67
C GLY A 321 -5.53 -25.96 13.97
N ASP A 322 -5.39 -27.21 14.40
CA ASP A 322 -4.80 -27.56 15.70
C ASP A 322 -3.39 -28.15 15.63
N ALA A 323 -2.85 -28.30 14.42
CA ALA A 323 -1.58 -28.98 14.12
C ALA A 323 -0.42 -28.00 13.80
N ALA A 324 -0.56 -26.72 14.15
CA ALA A 324 0.49 -25.73 13.95
C ALA A 324 1.74 -26.09 14.76
N ALA A 325 2.89 -26.18 14.08
CA ALA A 325 4.16 -26.58 14.68
C ALA A 325 4.53 -25.67 15.87
N LYS A 326 5.02 -26.27 16.96
CA LYS A 326 5.49 -25.55 18.15
C LYS A 326 7.00 -25.66 18.27
N ARG A 327 7.65 -24.60 18.76
CA ARG A 327 9.10 -24.56 19.05
C ARG A 327 9.37 -23.81 20.36
N VAL A 328 10.56 -23.97 20.92
CA VAL A 328 11.00 -23.15 22.05
C VAL A 328 11.29 -21.73 21.54
N MET A 329 10.49 -20.76 21.96
CA MET A 329 10.61 -19.36 21.51
C MET A 329 11.21 -18.41 22.55
N THR A 330 11.30 -18.86 23.80
CA THR A 330 11.71 -18.05 24.95
C THR A 330 12.70 -18.83 25.83
N ARG A 331 13.38 -18.11 26.71
CA ARG A 331 14.18 -18.66 27.81
C ARG A 331 13.79 -17.94 29.10
N ARG A 332 12.50 -17.86 29.40
CA ARG A 332 11.92 -17.18 30.54
C ARG A 332 12.16 -17.97 31.83
N LEU A 333 11.89 -19.27 31.87
CA LEU A 333 12.01 -20.05 33.11
C LEU A 333 13.46 -20.11 33.60
N MET A 334 13.63 -20.15 34.92
CA MET A 334 14.94 -20.33 35.56
C MET A 334 15.45 -21.75 35.30
N ARG A 335 16.78 -21.88 35.12
CA ARG A 335 17.48 -23.16 35.16
C ARG A 335 18.45 -23.17 36.34
N SER A 336 18.31 -24.19 37.18
CA SER A 336 19.14 -24.54 38.32
C SER A 336 20.13 -25.67 38.01
N VAL A 337 19.81 -26.55 37.04
CA VAL A 337 20.70 -27.61 36.52
C VAL A 337 20.64 -27.71 34.99
N VAL A 338 21.67 -28.28 34.35
CA VAL A 338 21.77 -28.40 32.88
C VAL A 338 20.58 -29.19 32.30
N GLY A 339 20.05 -30.14 33.08
CA GLY A 339 18.90 -30.96 32.72
C GLY A 339 17.55 -30.29 32.96
N ASP A 340 17.51 -29.06 33.50
CA ASP A 340 16.23 -28.37 33.68
C ASP A 340 15.55 -28.14 32.34
N PRO A 341 14.22 -28.33 32.28
CA PRO A 341 13.48 -28.21 31.04
C PRO A 341 13.66 -26.81 30.48
N ASN A 342 13.80 -26.74 29.16
CA ASN A 342 13.59 -25.48 28.45
C ASN A 342 12.15 -25.03 28.65
N ASP A 343 11.87 -23.76 28.36
CA ASP A 343 10.51 -23.28 28.25
C ASP A 343 9.68 -24.19 27.34
N ALA A 344 8.40 -24.35 27.70
CA ALA A 344 7.48 -25.15 26.92
C ALA A 344 7.40 -24.64 25.47
N PRO A 345 7.51 -25.52 24.46
CA PRO A 345 7.32 -25.12 23.08
C PRO A 345 5.95 -24.47 22.86
N MET A 346 5.94 -23.38 22.11
CA MET A 346 4.73 -22.64 21.74
C MET A 346 4.72 -22.35 20.24
N ASN A 347 3.59 -21.87 19.72
CA ASN A 347 3.47 -21.36 18.35
C ASN A 347 2.98 -19.90 18.33
N ALA A 348 3.25 -19.21 17.24
CA ALA A 348 2.81 -17.84 17.02
C ALA A 348 2.39 -17.67 15.56
N VAL A 349 1.33 -16.88 15.30
CA VAL A 349 0.92 -16.60 13.91
C VAL A 349 2.05 -15.87 13.19
N PHE A 350 2.50 -14.75 13.75
CA PHE A 350 3.76 -14.11 13.38
C PHE A 350 4.83 -14.39 14.42
N ASP A 351 5.95 -14.93 13.98
CA ASP A 351 7.14 -15.18 14.78
C ASP A 351 8.27 -14.28 14.27
N VAL A 352 8.45 -13.13 14.93
CA VAL A 352 9.43 -12.11 14.54
C VAL A 352 10.76 -12.41 15.21
N GLN A 353 11.76 -12.73 14.40
CA GLN A 353 13.10 -13.14 14.83
C GLN A 353 14.21 -12.30 14.17
N ALA A 354 13.89 -11.07 13.74
CA ALA A 354 14.85 -10.11 13.21
C ALA A 354 14.56 -8.67 13.64
N ASP A 355 15.60 -7.84 13.62
CA ASP A 355 15.57 -6.45 14.09
C ASP A 355 14.81 -5.53 13.12
N GLY A 356 14.18 -4.49 13.64
CA GLY A 356 13.57 -3.44 12.81
C GLY A 356 12.35 -3.86 11.99
N VAL A 357 11.82 -5.06 12.23
CA VAL A 357 10.64 -5.59 11.55
C VAL A 357 9.41 -4.73 11.83
N GLN A 358 8.54 -4.60 10.83
CA GLN A 358 7.32 -3.80 10.93
C GLN A 358 6.07 -4.57 10.50
N ALA A 359 4.97 -4.39 11.24
CA ALA A 359 3.66 -4.97 10.92
C ALA A 359 2.57 -3.89 10.96
N ASN A 360 2.01 -3.53 9.80
CA ASN A 360 1.16 -2.35 9.66
C ASN A 360 -0.20 -2.64 8.98
N ASP A 361 -1.28 -2.01 9.46
CA ASP A 361 -2.57 -1.96 8.75
C ASP A 361 -3.16 -3.35 8.40
N LEU A 362 -3.08 -4.31 9.31
CA LEU A 362 -3.52 -5.69 9.08
C LEU A 362 -4.05 -6.34 10.38
N THR A 363 -4.82 -7.42 10.23
CA THR A 363 -5.40 -8.19 11.33
C THR A 363 -4.78 -9.57 11.42
N VAL A 364 -4.30 -9.94 12.60
CA VAL A 364 -4.00 -11.32 13.00
C VAL A 364 -5.20 -11.85 13.78
N TRP A 365 -5.77 -12.97 13.35
CA TRP A 365 -7.02 -13.48 13.89
C TRP A 365 -6.94 -14.97 14.19
N LEU A 366 -7.41 -15.40 15.36
CA LEU A 366 -7.56 -16.81 15.70
C LEU A 366 -8.93 -17.35 15.26
N ASP A 367 -8.93 -18.41 14.46
CA ASP A 367 -10.17 -19.07 14.06
C ASP A 367 -10.90 -19.65 15.28
N CYS A 368 -12.19 -19.36 15.40
CA CYS A 368 -13.02 -19.72 16.53
C CYS A 368 -14.49 -19.77 16.12
N ASP A 369 -15.20 -20.82 16.53
CA ASP A 369 -16.65 -20.90 16.38
C ASP A 369 -17.34 -20.05 17.45
N TYR A 370 -17.65 -18.79 17.14
CA TYR A 370 -18.34 -17.89 18.07
C TYR A 370 -19.82 -18.25 18.32
N SER A 371 -20.35 -19.31 17.71
CA SER A 371 -21.67 -19.85 18.04
C SER A 371 -21.65 -20.78 19.25
N ASP A 372 -20.51 -21.41 19.56
CA ASP A 372 -20.31 -22.22 20.76
C ASP A 372 -19.94 -21.37 21.96
N ALA A 373 -20.95 -20.99 22.76
CA ALA A 373 -20.79 -20.20 23.98
C ALA A 373 -20.14 -20.95 25.16
N SER A 374 -19.53 -22.13 24.96
CA SER A 374 -18.80 -22.84 26.01
C SER A 374 -17.57 -22.03 26.49
N PRO A 375 -17.30 -21.91 27.80
CA PRO A 375 -16.10 -21.23 28.31
C PRO A 375 -14.78 -21.93 27.93
N SER A 376 -14.84 -23.18 27.45
CA SER A 376 -13.69 -23.94 26.96
C SER A 376 -13.39 -23.73 25.48
N ASN A 377 -14.25 -23.04 24.74
CA ASN A 377 -14.09 -22.82 23.30
C ASN A 377 -13.06 -21.71 22.99
N LEU A 378 -11.78 -22.07 23.00
CA LEU A 378 -10.70 -21.12 22.71
C LEU A 378 -10.38 -21.01 21.21
N GLY A 379 -11.16 -21.65 20.34
CA GLY A 379 -10.82 -21.79 18.93
C GLY A 379 -9.58 -22.64 18.68
N ALA A 380 -8.99 -22.47 17.49
CA ALA A 380 -7.85 -23.22 16.98
C ALA A 380 -6.64 -23.22 17.95
N ASN A 381 -5.82 -24.28 17.93
CA ASN A 381 -4.71 -24.51 18.87
C ASN A 381 -3.46 -23.64 18.67
N TRP A 382 -3.62 -22.34 18.92
CA TRP A 382 -2.54 -21.36 18.87
C TRP A 382 -2.30 -20.68 20.22
N ASP A 383 -1.03 -20.42 20.51
CA ASP A 383 -0.56 -19.87 21.78
C ASP A 383 -0.41 -18.35 21.72
N VAL A 384 0.18 -17.82 20.64
CA VAL A 384 0.48 -16.40 20.49
C VAL A 384 -0.03 -15.84 19.16
N GLY A 385 -0.57 -14.63 19.16
CA GLY A 385 -0.90 -13.91 17.92
C GLY A 385 0.37 -13.45 17.20
N VAL A 386 1.09 -12.52 17.83
CA VAL A 386 2.38 -12.01 17.35
C VAL A 386 3.42 -12.19 18.45
N MET A 387 4.44 -12.99 18.17
CA MET A 387 5.63 -13.15 18.98
C MET A 387 6.72 -12.26 18.41
N VAL A 388 7.29 -11.40 19.26
CA VAL A 388 8.53 -10.70 18.96
C VAL A 388 9.57 -11.29 19.89
N GLY A 389 10.54 -12.01 19.31
CA GLY A 389 11.72 -12.46 20.04
C GLY A 389 12.49 -11.26 20.61
N THR A 390 13.59 -11.54 21.29
CA THR A 390 14.50 -10.50 21.78
C THR A 390 15.16 -9.73 20.61
N ARG A 391 14.42 -8.78 20.02
CA ARG A 391 14.74 -8.05 18.78
C ARG A 391 14.40 -6.56 18.92
N PRO A 392 15.37 -5.64 18.77
CA PRO A 392 15.12 -4.21 18.84
C PRO A 392 14.34 -3.67 17.64
N GLY A 393 13.68 -2.53 17.85
CA GLY A 393 13.11 -1.70 16.80
C GLY A 393 11.87 -2.27 16.12
N PHE A 394 11.17 -3.24 16.73
CA PHE A 394 9.88 -3.70 16.21
C PHE A 394 8.88 -2.55 16.18
N LYS A 395 8.20 -2.38 15.04
CA LYS A 395 7.17 -1.33 14.90
C LYS A 395 5.86 -1.91 14.42
N ALA A 396 4.77 -1.51 15.05
CA ALA A 396 3.45 -1.82 14.55
C ALA A 396 2.60 -0.57 14.47
N ARG A 397 1.81 -0.44 13.41
CA ARG A 397 0.81 0.62 13.26
C ARG A 397 -0.50 0.00 12.84
N ASN A 398 -1.58 0.33 13.54
CA ASN A 398 -2.93 -0.14 13.20
C ASN A 398 -2.93 -1.67 13.00
N LEU A 399 -2.29 -2.37 13.94
CA LEU A 399 -2.19 -3.83 13.98
C LEU A 399 -3.24 -4.37 14.96
N GLN A 400 -4.07 -5.28 14.47
CA GLN A 400 -5.15 -5.89 15.24
C GLN A 400 -4.77 -7.32 15.54
N ILE A 401 -4.92 -7.73 16.80
CA ILE A 401 -4.68 -9.12 17.19
C ILE A 401 -5.90 -9.60 17.97
N LEU A 402 -6.65 -10.51 17.37
CA LEU A 402 -8.00 -10.86 17.79
C LEU A 402 -8.13 -12.37 18.00
N GLY A 403 -8.77 -12.75 19.11
CA GLY A 403 -9.13 -14.13 19.42
C GLY A 403 -8.47 -14.68 20.67
N TYR A 404 -8.83 -15.90 21.06
CA TYR A 404 -8.54 -16.49 22.37
C TYR A 404 -7.19 -17.22 22.44
N PHE A 405 -6.11 -16.54 22.04
CA PHE A 405 -4.74 -17.07 22.12
C PHE A 405 -4.40 -17.54 23.54
N ARG A 406 -3.78 -18.72 23.66
CA ARG A 406 -3.57 -19.42 24.95
C ARG A 406 -2.51 -18.78 25.85
N LYS A 407 -1.61 -17.96 25.31
CA LYS A 407 -0.57 -17.24 26.04
C LYS A 407 -0.75 -15.73 25.92
N ALA A 408 -0.64 -15.16 24.72
CA ALA A 408 -0.78 -13.72 24.54
C ALA A 408 -1.25 -13.30 23.13
N GLY A 409 -1.84 -12.12 23.01
CA GLY A 409 -2.09 -11.48 21.72
C GLY A 409 -0.77 -11.02 21.12
N LEU A 410 -0.12 -10.06 21.77
CA LEU A 410 1.25 -9.63 21.47
C LEU A 410 2.17 -10.05 22.61
N TYR A 411 3.18 -10.86 22.29
CA TYR A 411 4.22 -11.29 23.22
C TYR A 411 5.56 -10.64 22.82
N LEU A 412 6.13 -9.83 23.69
CA LEU A 412 7.44 -9.22 23.53
C LEU A 412 8.42 -9.90 24.48
N ASP A 413 9.32 -10.69 23.93
CA ASP A 413 10.31 -11.44 24.67
C ASP A 413 11.61 -10.66 24.87
N VAL A 414 12.14 -10.76 26.08
CA VAL A 414 13.39 -10.12 26.50
C VAL A 414 14.23 -11.14 27.30
N SER A 415 14.21 -12.41 26.87
CA SER A 415 14.83 -13.51 27.59
C SER A 415 16.06 -14.11 26.90
N ASP A 416 16.50 -13.56 25.77
CA ASP A 416 17.75 -13.96 25.10
C ASP A 416 18.98 -13.29 25.74
N ALA A 417 20.15 -13.90 25.56
CA ALA A 417 21.42 -13.40 26.10
C ALA A 417 22.58 -13.59 25.12
N ASN A 418 23.52 -12.64 25.12
CA ASN A 418 24.74 -12.79 24.33
C ASN A 418 25.56 -14.01 24.80
N GLY A 419 26.04 -14.79 23.85
CA GLY A 419 26.81 -16.02 24.08
C GLY A 419 25.97 -17.27 24.34
N TYR A 420 24.64 -17.20 24.29
CA TYR A 420 23.77 -18.38 24.40
C TYR A 420 23.63 -19.05 23.02
N PRO A 421 23.44 -20.39 22.95
CA PRO A 421 23.15 -21.06 21.69
C PRO A 421 21.87 -20.50 21.08
N ALA A 422 21.87 -20.20 19.77
CA ALA A 422 20.70 -19.67 19.08
C ALA A 422 19.47 -20.57 19.26
N LEU A 423 18.29 -19.97 19.41
CA LEU A 423 17.04 -20.71 19.31
C LEU A 423 16.90 -21.26 17.89
N LEU A 424 16.24 -22.42 17.78
CA LEU A 424 15.99 -23.06 16.50
C LEU A 424 14.65 -22.59 15.92
N ASP A 425 14.56 -22.57 14.60
CA ASP A 425 13.31 -22.40 13.86
C ASP A 425 12.49 -23.71 13.81
N TYR A 426 11.40 -23.70 13.04
CA TYR A 426 10.51 -24.85 12.88
C TYR A 426 11.11 -26.02 12.08
N ASP A 427 12.19 -25.77 11.32
CA ASP A 427 12.91 -26.76 10.54
C ASP A 427 14.17 -27.27 11.27
N GLY A 428 14.42 -26.79 12.50
CA GLY A 428 15.57 -27.13 13.33
C GLY A 428 16.85 -26.33 13.02
N ASN A 429 16.78 -25.30 12.17
CA ASN A 429 17.91 -24.44 11.86
C ASN A 429 18.06 -23.32 12.90
N PRO A 430 19.30 -22.92 13.25
CA PRO A 430 19.54 -21.75 14.10
C PRO A 430 18.91 -20.47 13.51
N LEU A 431 18.21 -19.68 14.33
CA LEU A 431 17.57 -18.43 13.91
C LEU A 431 18.54 -17.29 13.61
N ASP A 432 19.75 -17.34 14.18
CA ASP A 432 20.80 -16.38 13.88
C ASP A 432 22.17 -17.06 13.83
N PRO A 433 22.57 -17.64 12.68
CA PRO A 433 23.84 -18.35 12.54
C PRO A 433 25.05 -17.44 12.32
N SER A 434 24.84 -16.15 11.95
CA SER A 434 25.91 -15.23 11.52
C SER A 434 26.11 -14.01 12.42
N ASN A 435 25.16 -13.69 13.29
CA ASN A 435 25.22 -12.56 14.21
C ASN A 435 24.88 -13.11 15.62
N PRO A 436 25.85 -13.52 16.45
CA PRO A 436 25.55 -13.84 17.84
C PRO A 436 25.04 -12.58 18.54
N SER A 437 23.71 -12.39 18.53
CA SER A 437 22.92 -11.33 19.16
C SER A 437 23.76 -10.19 19.74
N THR A 438 24.24 -9.27 18.89
CA THR A 438 24.91 -8.06 19.40
C THR A 438 23.95 -7.22 20.25
N PHE A 439 22.64 -7.40 20.04
CA PHE A 439 21.56 -6.90 20.88
C PHE A 439 20.76 -8.05 21.49
N ASN A 440 20.74 -8.12 22.82
CA ASN A 440 19.99 -9.09 23.62
C ASN A 440 18.92 -8.37 24.46
N GLY A 441 18.12 -7.52 23.80
CA GLY A 441 16.99 -6.79 24.38
C GLY A 441 15.90 -6.50 23.34
N GLY A 442 14.95 -5.62 23.66
CA GLY A 442 13.85 -5.26 22.75
C GLY A 442 13.64 -3.75 22.58
N ASP A 443 14.72 -2.98 22.78
CA ASP A 443 14.70 -1.51 22.78
C ASP A 443 14.14 -0.90 21.49
N GLY A 444 13.50 0.27 21.63
CA GLY A 444 12.95 1.04 20.50
C GLY A 444 11.66 0.47 19.91
N THR A 445 11.04 -0.51 20.57
CA THR A 445 9.76 -1.07 20.13
C THR A 445 8.65 -0.03 20.22
N THR A 446 7.91 0.19 19.13
CA THR A 446 6.86 1.23 19.08
C THR A 446 5.57 0.71 18.46
N LEU A 447 4.44 0.90 19.16
CA LEU A 447 3.11 0.50 18.73
C LEU A 447 2.22 1.74 18.55
N PHE A 448 1.66 1.94 17.36
CA PHE A 448 0.72 3.00 17.04
C PHE A 448 -0.68 2.42 16.82
N ASP A 449 -1.63 2.83 17.64
CA ASP A 449 -3.02 2.35 17.61
C ASP A 449 -3.16 0.82 17.53
N PRO A 450 -2.45 0.04 18.38
CA PRO A 450 -2.70 -1.40 18.44
C PRO A 450 -4.10 -1.66 18.99
N TYR A 451 -4.79 -2.66 18.43
CA TYR A 451 -6.05 -3.16 18.97
C TYR A 451 -5.91 -4.66 19.24
N ILE A 452 -5.78 -5.02 20.50
CA ILE A 452 -5.52 -6.41 20.90
C ILE A 452 -6.66 -6.86 21.81
N ARG A 453 -7.25 -8.04 21.54
CA ARG A 453 -8.46 -8.46 22.25
C ARG A 453 -8.68 -9.98 22.25
N GLY A 454 -9.13 -10.51 23.39
CA GLY A 454 -9.53 -11.91 23.55
C GLY A 454 -8.46 -12.81 24.15
N ALA A 455 -7.18 -12.55 23.87
CA ALA A 455 -6.09 -13.40 24.33
C ALA A 455 -6.00 -13.48 25.86
N LYS A 456 -5.43 -14.57 26.39
CA LYS A 456 -5.15 -14.74 27.83
C LYS A 456 -4.48 -13.50 28.44
N VAL A 457 -3.41 -13.04 27.79
CA VAL A 457 -2.83 -11.71 28.00
C VAL A 457 -2.96 -10.90 26.71
N GLY A 458 -3.46 -9.66 26.78
CA GLY A 458 -3.51 -8.78 25.61
C GLY A 458 -2.09 -8.47 25.09
N LEU A 459 -1.34 -7.68 25.85
CA LEU A 459 0.06 -7.37 25.63
C LEU A 459 0.91 -7.92 26.79
N ALA A 460 1.86 -8.79 26.47
CA ALA A 460 2.84 -9.33 27.41
C ALA A 460 4.25 -8.81 27.07
N VAL A 461 4.96 -8.26 28.06
CA VAL A 461 6.38 -7.90 27.95
C VAL A 461 7.13 -8.69 29.01
N LEU A 462 7.85 -9.72 28.57
CA LEU A 462 8.34 -10.77 29.46
C LEU A 462 9.83 -11.00 29.28
N GLY A 463 10.56 -10.95 30.39
CA GLY A 463 11.98 -11.28 30.46
C GLY A 463 12.25 -12.54 31.29
N GLY A 464 13.51 -12.77 31.62
CA GLY A 464 13.95 -13.92 32.42
C GLY A 464 13.42 -13.93 33.86
N LEU A 465 13.11 -15.12 34.36
CA LEU A 465 12.85 -15.46 35.77
C LEU A 465 14.13 -16.02 36.40
N ASN A 466 14.50 -15.57 37.61
CA ASN A 466 15.64 -16.09 38.39
C ASN A 466 15.18 -16.57 39.77
N ASP A 467 16.07 -17.28 40.47
CA ASP A 467 15.94 -17.51 41.92
C ASP A 467 15.99 -16.20 42.72
N ALA A 468 15.77 -16.33 44.03
CA ALA A 468 15.81 -15.23 44.99
C ALA A 468 17.16 -14.48 44.99
N ASP A 469 18.25 -15.15 44.61
CA ASP A 469 19.62 -14.61 44.59
C ASP A 469 20.00 -14.01 43.23
N GLY A 470 19.15 -14.17 42.22
CA GLY A 470 19.34 -13.64 40.88
C GLY A 470 20.24 -14.44 39.96
N ASN A 471 20.56 -15.67 40.33
CA ASN A 471 21.38 -16.56 39.53
C ASN A 471 20.57 -17.28 38.45
N TYR A 472 21.26 -17.61 37.37
CA TYR A 472 20.72 -18.43 36.28
C TYR A 472 21.80 -19.39 35.78
N LEU A 473 21.40 -20.60 35.41
CA LEU A 473 22.28 -21.56 34.76
C LEU A 473 22.16 -21.47 33.23
N PRO A 474 23.12 -20.83 32.52
CA PRO A 474 23.14 -20.82 31.07
C PRO A 474 23.30 -22.22 30.46
N PHE A 475 22.96 -22.33 29.17
CA PHE A 475 23.34 -23.47 28.35
C PHE A 475 24.88 -23.61 28.35
N GLY A 476 25.42 -24.56 29.11
CA GLY A 476 26.86 -24.71 29.34
C GLY A 476 27.23 -25.14 30.76
N GLY A 477 26.29 -25.04 31.72
CA GLY A 477 26.37 -25.72 33.01
C GLY A 477 27.23 -25.05 34.09
N VAL A 478 27.53 -23.75 33.93
CA VAL A 478 28.21 -22.96 34.97
C VAL A 478 27.26 -21.89 35.48
N LEU A 479 26.93 -21.93 36.78
CA LEU A 479 26.05 -20.93 37.39
C LEU A 479 26.74 -19.56 37.31
N GLY A 480 26.05 -18.57 36.77
CA GLY A 480 26.62 -17.23 36.56
C GLY A 480 25.57 -16.13 36.65
N THR A 481 26.03 -14.89 36.52
CA THR A 481 25.16 -13.72 36.47
C THR A 481 24.21 -13.84 35.27
N ASP A 482 22.90 -13.70 35.52
CA ASP A 482 21.90 -13.71 34.45
C ASP A 482 22.11 -12.53 33.50
N ALA A 483 22.46 -12.85 32.25
CA ALA A 483 22.71 -11.88 31.18
C ALA A 483 21.53 -11.75 30.21
N ARG A 484 20.41 -12.43 30.48
CA ARG A 484 19.20 -12.32 29.65
C ARG A 484 18.67 -10.89 29.68
N GLY A 485 18.23 -10.41 28.52
CA GLY A 485 17.78 -9.03 28.40
C GLY A 485 18.92 -8.01 28.60
N GLY A 486 20.18 -8.36 28.35
CA GLY A 486 21.35 -7.52 28.65
C GLY A 486 21.32 -6.12 28.04
N SER A 487 20.69 -5.94 26.88
CA SER A 487 20.49 -4.61 26.29
C SER A 487 19.31 -3.84 26.89
N GLY A 488 18.45 -4.51 27.67
CA GLY A 488 17.26 -3.92 28.29
C GLY A 488 15.99 -4.04 27.45
N PHE A 489 15.00 -3.22 27.82
CA PHE A 489 13.74 -3.03 27.09
C PHE A 489 13.28 -1.57 27.24
N SER A 490 14.18 -0.62 27.00
CA SER A 490 13.95 0.82 27.05
C SER A 490 13.34 1.37 25.77
N ASP A 491 12.84 2.62 25.83
CA ASP A 491 12.25 3.32 24.69
C ASP A 491 11.04 2.62 24.07
N PHE A 492 10.32 1.83 24.88
CA PHE A 492 9.08 1.20 24.48
C PHE A 492 7.93 2.19 24.53
N ASN A 493 7.19 2.32 23.43
CA ASN A 493 6.09 3.28 23.35
C ASN A 493 4.83 2.66 22.76
N VAL A 494 3.70 2.87 23.42
CA VAL A 494 2.36 2.59 22.90
C VAL A 494 1.59 3.89 22.76
N PHE A 495 1.11 4.19 21.57
CA PHE A 495 0.31 5.37 21.27
C PHE A 495 -1.11 4.98 20.93
N ALA A 496 -2.09 5.56 21.63
CA ALA A 496 -3.51 5.34 21.40
C ALA A 496 -3.93 3.85 21.42
N GLY A 497 -3.22 3.02 22.19
CA GLY A 497 -3.45 1.59 22.21
C GLY A 497 -4.79 1.20 22.83
N ARG A 498 -5.36 0.09 22.38
CA ARG A 498 -6.58 -0.52 22.88
C ARG A 498 -6.27 -1.96 23.25
N LEU A 499 -5.81 -2.14 24.48
CA LEU A 499 -5.34 -3.41 25.02
C LEU A 499 -6.46 -4.04 25.84
N TYR A 500 -7.08 -5.08 25.29
CA TYR A 500 -8.08 -5.87 25.96
C TYR A 500 -7.48 -7.22 26.35
N GLY A 501 -7.77 -7.65 27.59
CA GLY A 501 -7.39 -8.98 28.04
C GLY A 501 -8.36 -10.04 27.51
N ARG A 502 -8.43 -11.17 28.21
CA ARG A 502 -9.41 -12.20 27.89
C ARG A 502 -10.82 -11.68 28.16
N ASP A 503 -11.59 -11.59 27.09
CA ASP A 503 -12.99 -11.18 27.10
C ASP A 503 -13.84 -12.19 26.32
N HIS A 504 -13.75 -13.44 26.75
CA HIS A 504 -14.38 -14.59 26.10
C HIS A 504 -15.87 -14.39 25.82
N HIS A 505 -16.35 -14.81 24.64
CA HIS A 505 -17.71 -14.57 24.18
C HIS A 505 -18.78 -15.30 25.02
N SER A 506 -18.37 -16.33 25.77
CA SER A 506 -19.22 -16.98 26.80
C SER A 506 -19.55 -16.08 27.99
N GLY A 507 -18.77 -15.02 28.20
CA GLY A 507 -18.87 -14.13 29.36
C GLY A 507 -18.11 -14.59 30.61
N TYR A 508 -17.40 -15.72 30.56
CA TYR A 508 -16.64 -16.28 31.68
C TYR A 508 -15.19 -15.84 31.64
N ARG A 509 -14.66 -15.37 32.78
CA ARG A 509 -13.22 -15.14 32.91
C ARG A 509 -12.44 -16.45 32.86
N GLY A 510 -11.17 -16.36 32.52
CA GLY A 510 -10.27 -17.50 32.39
C GLY A 510 -9.82 -18.07 33.72
N ALA A 511 -9.58 -17.22 34.71
CA ALA A 511 -9.15 -17.66 36.03
C ALA A 511 -9.70 -16.79 37.15
N ASP A 512 -10.02 -17.44 38.27
CA ASP A 512 -10.35 -16.78 39.52
C ASP A 512 -9.05 -16.36 40.25
N PRO A 513 -9.10 -15.34 41.13
CA PRO A 513 -8.02 -15.03 42.05
C PRO A 513 -7.71 -16.21 42.98
N ASN A 514 -6.44 -16.43 43.30
CA ASN A 514 -6.02 -17.54 44.16
C ASN A 514 -6.53 -17.44 45.61
N ALA A 515 -6.91 -16.24 46.06
CA ALA A 515 -7.49 -16.03 47.38
C ALA A 515 -8.64 -15.03 47.36
N VAL A 516 -9.73 -15.36 48.06
CA VAL A 516 -10.88 -14.49 48.29
C VAL A 516 -11.24 -14.53 49.80
N PRO A 517 -11.37 -13.39 50.51
CA PRO A 517 -11.14 -12.03 50.04
C PRO A 517 -9.71 -11.81 49.52
N LEU A 518 -9.55 -10.87 48.58
CA LEU A 518 -8.29 -10.58 47.93
C LEU A 518 -7.29 -10.03 48.94
N THR A 519 -6.11 -10.65 48.98
CA THR A 519 -5.01 -10.26 49.87
C THR A 519 -3.71 -10.11 49.09
N GLN A 520 -2.74 -9.42 49.67
CA GLN A 520 -1.37 -9.37 49.14
C GLN A 520 -0.78 -10.77 48.97
N VAL A 521 -0.96 -11.63 49.99
CA VAL A 521 -0.46 -13.01 49.95
C VAL A 521 -1.11 -13.76 48.79
N GLY A 522 -2.41 -13.56 48.55
CA GLY A 522 -3.10 -14.08 47.39
C GLY A 522 -2.48 -13.62 46.07
N LEU A 523 -2.27 -12.30 45.90
CA LEU A 523 -1.61 -11.73 44.73
C LEU A 523 -0.21 -12.31 44.50
N LEU A 524 0.58 -12.46 45.57
CA LEU A 524 1.94 -12.99 45.51
C LEU A 524 1.99 -14.50 45.28
N SER A 525 0.86 -15.20 45.48
CA SER A 525 0.71 -16.63 45.18
C SER A 525 0.24 -16.90 43.75
N GLU A 526 -0.05 -15.85 42.97
CA GLU A 526 -0.38 -15.98 41.55
C GLU A 526 0.85 -16.47 40.76
N ASP A 527 0.62 -17.40 39.83
CA ASP A 527 1.69 -17.99 39.02
C ASP A 527 2.22 -16.97 38.00
N ASP A 528 3.54 -16.70 38.05
CA ASP A 528 4.29 -15.80 37.18
C ASP A 528 4.16 -16.11 35.67
N ASP A 529 3.85 -17.35 35.29
CA ASP A 529 3.72 -17.80 33.89
C ASP A 529 2.25 -18.12 33.49
N ASP A 530 1.31 -18.03 34.42
CA ASP A 530 -0.11 -18.28 34.23
C ASP A 530 -1.01 -17.08 34.60
N ILE A 531 -0.63 -15.89 34.11
CA ILE A 531 -1.37 -14.64 34.35
C ILE A 531 -2.46 -14.41 33.29
N TYR A 532 -3.60 -13.88 33.74
CA TYR A 532 -4.69 -13.39 32.91
C TYR A 532 -4.83 -11.87 33.08
N ALA A 533 -4.56 -11.09 32.02
CA ALA A 533 -4.53 -9.63 32.08
C ALA A 533 -4.71 -8.96 30.70
N SER A 534 -4.97 -7.65 30.64
CA SER A 534 -4.85 -6.88 29.39
C SER A 534 -3.39 -6.55 29.08
N LEU A 535 -2.63 -6.25 30.12
CA LEU A 535 -1.23 -5.87 30.08
C LEU A 535 -0.50 -6.59 31.19
N PHE A 536 0.56 -7.30 30.85
CA PHE A 536 1.44 -7.95 31.82
C PHE A 536 2.89 -7.60 31.51
N ILE A 537 3.58 -7.01 32.48
CA ILE A 537 4.99 -6.62 32.36
C ILE A 537 5.76 -7.28 33.48
N ASP A 538 6.67 -8.18 33.11
CA ASP A 538 7.40 -8.96 34.09
C ASP A 538 8.69 -9.57 33.53
N GLY A 539 9.83 -9.01 33.91
CA GLY A 539 11.12 -9.59 33.55
C GLY A 539 12.30 -8.93 34.22
N ARG A 540 13.34 -9.72 34.49
CA ARG A 540 14.68 -9.17 34.71
C ARG A 540 15.35 -8.85 33.38
N CYS A 541 16.28 -7.91 33.41
CA CYS A 541 17.14 -7.58 32.28
C CYS A 541 18.56 -7.31 32.79
N GLY A 542 19.58 -7.71 32.04
CA GLY A 542 20.99 -7.57 32.47
C GLY A 542 21.50 -6.14 32.57
N ASN A 543 20.76 -5.14 32.08
CA ASN A 543 21.15 -3.73 32.16
C ASN A 543 21.03 -3.24 33.63
N GLY A 544 22.18 -3.02 34.29
CA GLY A 544 22.34 -2.76 35.74
C GLY A 544 21.79 -1.44 36.28
N GLY A 545 20.67 -0.94 35.74
CA GLY A 545 20.16 0.40 35.99
C GLY A 545 18.91 0.52 36.86
N SER A 546 18.36 -0.54 37.47
CA SER A 546 17.22 -0.35 38.38
C SER A 546 17.67 0.45 39.59
N THR A 547 17.03 1.59 39.82
CA THR A 547 17.35 2.49 40.94
C THR A 547 16.85 1.96 42.29
N THR A 548 16.06 0.88 42.28
CA THR A 548 15.27 0.44 43.44
C THR A 548 15.68 -0.93 43.99
N HIS A 549 16.15 -1.87 43.14
CA HIS A 549 16.33 -3.28 43.55
C HIS A 549 17.77 -3.81 43.44
N GLY A 550 18.74 -2.99 43.00
CA GLY A 550 20.14 -3.41 42.83
C GLY A 550 20.38 -4.44 41.72
N ILE A 551 19.33 -4.84 41.00
CA ILE A 551 19.32 -5.84 39.92
C ILE A 551 18.48 -5.28 38.76
N GLY A 552 18.92 -5.44 37.51
CA GLY A 552 18.23 -4.90 36.34
C GLY A 552 16.87 -5.56 36.07
N CYS A 553 15.87 -4.74 35.72
CA CYS A 553 14.53 -5.15 35.31
C CYS A 553 14.07 -4.35 34.09
N LEU A 554 13.02 -4.83 33.42
CA LEU A 554 12.43 -4.14 32.26
C LEU A 554 12.10 -2.69 32.63
N ARG A 555 12.42 -1.71 31.77
CA ARG A 555 12.25 -0.29 32.15
C ARG A 555 11.94 0.63 30.98
N GLY A 556 11.53 1.87 31.27
CA GLY A 556 11.44 2.92 30.24
C GLY A 556 10.29 2.70 29.26
N MET A 557 9.14 2.28 29.78
CA MET A 557 7.94 1.95 29.00
C MET A 557 6.91 3.06 29.12
N ASN A 558 6.43 3.59 27.98
CA ASN A 558 5.45 4.66 27.94
C ASN A 558 4.17 4.24 27.20
N PHE A 559 3.03 4.53 27.82
CA PHE A 559 1.69 4.26 27.30
C PHE A 559 0.93 5.58 27.17
N PHE A 560 0.87 6.14 25.96
CA PHE A 560 0.22 7.40 25.66
C PHE A 560 -1.23 7.18 25.23
N ASN A 561 -2.18 7.82 25.91
CA ASN A 561 -3.62 7.73 25.60
C ASN A 561 -4.12 6.29 25.40
N THR A 562 -3.58 5.35 26.18
CA THR A 562 -3.82 3.91 26.00
C THR A 562 -4.95 3.43 26.89
N ARG A 563 -5.83 2.59 26.35
CA ARG A 563 -6.88 1.88 27.09
C ARG A 563 -6.43 0.48 27.46
N VAL A 564 -6.62 0.12 28.73
CA VAL A 564 -6.48 -1.25 29.25
C VAL A 564 -7.82 -1.71 29.80
N SER A 565 -8.32 -2.87 29.38
CA SER A 565 -9.61 -3.37 29.90
C SER A 565 -9.70 -4.89 29.86
N SER A 566 -10.15 -5.47 30.97
CA SER A 566 -10.33 -6.92 31.10
C SER A 566 -11.42 -7.21 32.15
N MET A 567 -12.05 -8.37 32.04
CA MET A 567 -12.88 -8.95 33.11
C MET A 567 -12.09 -9.89 34.04
N GLU A 568 -10.82 -10.13 33.71
CA GLU A 568 -9.95 -11.02 34.48
C GLU A 568 -9.57 -10.43 35.85
N LYS A 569 -8.95 -11.27 36.67
CA LYS A 569 -8.48 -10.89 38.02
C LYS A 569 -7.55 -9.67 38.02
N MET A 570 -6.84 -9.39 36.92
CA MET A 570 -5.98 -8.22 36.74
C MET A 570 -6.24 -7.56 35.39
N ARG A 571 -6.02 -6.24 35.28
CA ARG A 571 -6.06 -5.54 33.98
C ARG A 571 -4.66 -5.18 33.51
N ALA A 572 -3.97 -4.30 34.24
CA ALA A 572 -2.54 -4.11 34.09
C ALA A 572 -1.84 -4.70 35.31
N TYR A 573 -0.99 -5.71 35.11
CA TYR A 573 -0.12 -6.25 36.13
C TYR A 573 1.33 -5.92 35.80
N ILE A 574 1.94 -5.13 36.68
CA ILE A 574 3.32 -4.67 36.56
C ILE A 574 4.07 -5.31 37.70
N ARG A 575 5.06 -6.15 37.41
CA ARG A 575 5.80 -6.90 38.44
C ARG A 575 7.26 -6.50 38.44
N ARG A 576 8.15 -7.24 37.76
CA ARG A 576 9.56 -6.87 37.62
C ARG A 576 9.71 -5.83 36.51
N ALA A 577 9.43 -4.57 36.85
CA ALA A 577 9.59 -3.45 35.93
C ALA A 577 9.87 -2.15 36.68
N ASP A 578 10.58 -1.22 36.04
CA ASP A 578 10.88 0.12 36.54
C ASP A 578 10.46 1.18 35.49
N GLU A 579 10.28 2.43 35.90
CA GLU A 579 9.97 3.54 34.98
C GLU A 579 8.84 3.26 33.97
N VAL A 580 7.71 2.73 34.45
CA VAL A 580 6.52 2.48 33.62
C VAL A 580 5.58 3.68 33.71
N SER A 581 5.32 4.35 32.58
CA SER A 581 4.51 5.57 32.55
C SER A 581 3.24 5.41 31.71
N PHE A 582 2.09 5.79 32.26
CA PHE A 582 0.84 5.97 31.53
C PHE A 582 0.55 7.47 31.46
N ILE A 583 0.50 8.02 30.24
CA ILE A 583 0.54 9.46 30.00
C ILE A 583 -0.68 9.88 29.16
N GLY A 584 -1.25 11.04 29.48
CA GLY A 584 -2.43 11.55 28.79
C GLY A 584 -3.72 10.82 29.20
N ARG A 585 -4.71 10.73 28.32
CA ARG A 585 -6.00 10.09 28.65
C ARG A 585 -5.89 8.56 28.61
N ALA A 586 -5.10 8.00 29.53
CA ALA A 586 -5.05 6.56 29.76
C ALA A 586 -6.34 6.12 30.46
N TRP A 587 -6.98 5.06 29.97
CA TRP A 587 -8.26 4.60 30.51
C TRP A 587 -8.14 3.14 30.92
N SER A 588 -8.33 2.87 32.20
CA SER A 588 -8.61 1.51 32.65
C SER A 588 -10.11 1.34 32.81
N ASP A 589 -10.68 0.42 32.03
CA ASP A 589 -12.14 0.27 31.97
C ASP A 589 -12.61 -1.15 32.27
N THR A 590 -13.88 -1.23 32.60
CA THR A 590 -14.65 -2.41 32.91
C THR A 590 -15.54 -2.78 31.72
N PRO A 591 -15.59 -4.05 31.29
CA PRO A 591 -16.61 -4.46 30.33
C PRO A 591 -18.01 -4.22 30.89
N THR A 592 -18.93 -3.73 30.04
CA THR A 592 -20.24 -3.18 30.43
C THR A 592 -21.32 -4.22 30.74
N ALA A 593 -21.15 -5.50 30.33
CA ALA A 593 -22.07 -6.57 30.70
C ALA A 593 -21.70 -7.21 32.05
N SER A 594 -22.44 -8.24 32.48
CA SER A 594 -22.20 -8.96 33.74
C SER A 594 -21.21 -10.13 33.53
N PRO A 595 -19.89 -9.93 33.72
CA PRO A 595 -18.92 -11.02 33.63
C PRO A 595 -19.17 -12.08 34.71
N LYS A 596 -18.73 -13.30 34.44
CA LYS A 596 -18.85 -14.45 35.35
C LYS A 596 -17.48 -14.94 35.81
N ASN A 597 -17.41 -15.42 37.05
CA ASN A 597 -16.27 -16.22 37.51
C ASN A 597 -16.25 -17.59 36.81
N THR A 598 -15.20 -18.39 37.04
CA THR A 598 -15.07 -19.72 36.43
C THR A 598 -16.18 -20.70 36.84
N ALA A 599 -16.84 -20.46 37.98
CA ALA A 599 -17.99 -21.22 38.47
C ALA A 599 -19.36 -20.71 37.98
N GLY A 600 -19.41 -19.64 37.15
CA GLY A 600 -20.63 -19.08 36.60
C GLY A 600 -21.37 -18.03 37.45
N GLY A 601 -20.86 -17.72 38.64
CA GLY A 601 -21.34 -16.62 39.48
C GLY A 601 -20.99 -15.26 38.88
N THR A 602 -21.94 -14.32 38.88
CA THR A 602 -21.70 -12.95 38.42
C THR A 602 -20.66 -12.27 39.29
N ILE A 603 -19.66 -11.68 38.65
CA ILE A 603 -18.64 -10.88 39.31
C ILE A 603 -18.80 -9.41 38.94
N SER A 604 -18.44 -8.54 39.88
CA SER A 604 -18.28 -7.12 39.59
C SER A 604 -16.80 -6.87 39.34
N SER A 605 -16.47 -6.39 38.15
CA SER A 605 -15.14 -5.88 37.81
C SER A 605 -14.78 -4.58 38.56
N GLN A 606 -15.70 -4.03 39.35
CA GLN A 606 -15.44 -2.96 40.32
C GLN A 606 -15.35 -3.47 41.78
N ASP A 607 -15.52 -4.78 42.02
CA ASP A 607 -15.33 -5.39 43.33
C ASP A 607 -13.85 -5.74 43.56
N TYR A 608 -13.15 -4.82 44.19
CA TYR A 608 -11.74 -4.96 44.58
C TYR A 608 -11.52 -5.75 45.87
N VAL A 609 -12.57 -6.37 46.43
CA VAL A 609 -12.49 -7.18 47.64
C VAL A 609 -12.56 -8.65 47.28
N ASN A 610 -13.39 -9.04 46.30
CA ASN A 610 -13.62 -10.44 45.98
C ASN A 610 -13.37 -10.82 44.52
N SER A 611 -13.27 -9.86 43.60
CA SER A 611 -13.32 -10.16 42.17
C SER A 611 -12.05 -9.80 41.40
N THR A 612 -11.45 -8.63 41.62
CA THR A 612 -10.25 -8.16 40.89
C THR A 612 -9.23 -7.48 41.79
N TYR A 613 -7.94 -7.70 41.53
CA TYR A 613 -6.82 -7.05 42.23
C TYR A 613 -6.68 -5.55 41.90
N GLY A 614 -7.43 -5.05 40.92
CA GLY A 614 -7.44 -3.63 40.57
C GLY A 614 -7.26 -3.35 39.08
N HIS A 615 -7.30 -2.05 38.73
CA HIS A 615 -6.99 -1.58 37.38
C HIS A 615 -5.49 -1.66 37.07
N PHE A 616 -4.68 -1.09 37.96
CA PHE A 616 -3.23 -1.15 37.93
C PHE A 616 -2.77 -1.90 39.17
N THR A 617 -2.25 -3.10 38.97
CA THR A 617 -1.75 -4.00 40.01
C THR A 617 -0.23 -3.99 39.94
N THR A 618 0.43 -3.74 41.05
CA THR A 618 1.90 -3.70 41.14
C THR A 618 2.43 -4.71 42.14
N HIS A 619 3.64 -5.19 41.94
CA HIS A 619 4.32 -6.03 42.92
C HIS A 619 5.01 -5.16 43.99
N PRO A 620 4.78 -5.42 45.29
CA PRO A 620 5.20 -4.54 46.39
C PRO A 620 6.71 -4.40 46.56
N THR A 621 7.52 -5.31 46.02
CA THR A 621 8.98 -5.32 46.20
C THR A 621 9.77 -5.56 44.90
N LEU A 622 9.08 -5.69 43.76
CA LEU A 622 9.73 -5.96 42.47
C LEU A 622 9.41 -4.88 41.43
N THR A 623 8.37 -4.09 41.68
CA THR A 623 8.01 -2.96 40.84
C THR A 623 8.70 -1.71 41.35
N GLY A 624 9.41 -1.03 40.46
CA GLY A 624 10.01 0.27 40.69
C GLY A 624 8.99 1.39 40.45
N MET A 625 9.42 2.44 39.77
CA MET A 625 8.59 3.62 39.55
C MET A 625 7.46 3.35 38.54
N VAL A 626 6.23 3.68 38.94
CA VAL A 626 5.06 3.73 38.04
C VAL A 626 4.48 5.13 38.05
N HIS A 627 4.40 5.76 36.88
CA HIS A 627 3.83 7.09 36.69
C HIS A 627 2.47 6.99 36.02
N LEU A 628 1.45 7.59 36.63
CA LEU A 628 0.10 7.70 36.08
C LEU A 628 -0.27 9.20 35.95
N ASP A 629 -0.31 9.72 34.73
CA ASP A 629 -0.78 11.06 34.39
C ASP A 629 -2.14 10.97 33.68
N ARG A 630 -3.16 11.69 34.19
CA ARG A 630 -4.53 11.74 33.64
C ARG A 630 -5.18 10.37 33.38
N ALA A 631 -4.77 9.35 34.14
CA ALA A 631 -5.35 8.02 34.09
C ALA A 631 -6.75 7.98 34.72
N SER A 632 -7.71 7.36 34.02
CA SER A 632 -9.07 7.11 34.51
C SER A 632 -9.20 5.67 34.97
N GLY A 633 -9.45 5.45 36.26
CA GLY A 633 -9.64 4.13 36.89
C GLY A 633 -9.20 4.15 38.36
N GLY A 634 -9.89 3.38 39.22
CA GLY A 634 -9.45 3.15 40.61
C GLY A 634 -8.12 2.41 40.72
N ILE A 635 -7.15 3.00 41.41
CA ILE A 635 -5.93 2.33 41.89
C ILE A 635 -6.32 1.71 43.23
N ALA A 636 -6.60 0.41 43.24
CA ALA A 636 -7.05 -0.28 44.45
C ALA A 636 -5.95 -1.23 44.92
N GLN A 637 -5.62 -1.11 46.21
CA GLN A 637 -4.66 -1.89 47.00
C GLN A 637 -3.20 -1.40 46.93
N THR A 638 -2.61 -1.25 48.11
CA THR A 638 -1.47 -0.43 48.55
C THR A 638 -0.07 -0.81 48.04
N TRP A 639 0.06 -1.29 46.80
CA TRP A 639 1.29 -1.94 46.35
C TRP A 639 2.19 -1.06 45.46
N VAL A 640 1.90 0.24 45.37
CA VAL A 640 2.78 1.21 44.71
C VAL A 640 3.94 1.51 45.64
N THR A 641 5.15 1.14 45.23
CA THR A 641 6.37 1.38 46.00
C THR A 641 6.69 2.87 46.09
N ASN A 642 7.37 3.17 47.20
CA ASN A 642 7.68 4.48 47.74
C ASN A 642 8.58 5.33 46.82
N ARG A 643 7.99 6.28 46.08
CA ARG A 643 8.49 7.66 45.88
C ARG A 643 7.47 8.52 45.08
N ASP A 644 6.67 9.28 45.82
CA ASP A 644 6.11 10.60 45.51
C ASP A 644 5.76 10.98 44.06
N ARG A 645 4.50 10.74 43.66
CA ARG A 645 3.53 11.69 43.07
C ARG A 645 2.45 10.94 42.29
N LEU A 646 1.35 10.61 42.96
CA LEU A 646 0.10 10.33 42.24
C LEU A 646 -0.58 11.68 41.94
N THR A 647 -0.47 12.17 40.71
CA THR A 647 -1.20 13.37 40.25
C THR A 647 -2.42 12.91 39.43
N VAL A 648 -3.56 12.67 40.08
CA VAL A 648 -4.82 12.39 39.36
C VAL A 648 -5.46 13.71 38.92
N VAL A 649 -5.44 13.98 37.61
CA VAL A 649 -6.23 15.07 37.01
C VAL A 649 -7.32 14.43 36.18
N ASN A 650 -8.59 14.74 36.46
CA ASN A 650 -9.68 14.16 35.68
C ASN A 650 -9.73 14.75 34.25
N ALA A 651 -10.56 14.14 33.39
CA ALA A 651 -10.67 14.50 31.98
C ALA A 651 -11.13 15.94 31.71
N GLN A 652 -11.62 16.67 32.72
CA GLN A 652 -12.06 18.07 32.64
C GLN A 652 -11.03 19.07 33.20
N GLY A 653 -9.82 18.63 33.57
CA GLY A 653 -8.80 19.51 34.16
C GLY A 653 -9.03 19.81 35.64
N ASN A 654 -10.03 19.18 36.27
CA ASN A 654 -10.27 19.31 37.69
C ASN A 654 -9.39 18.30 38.45
N SER A 655 -8.66 18.79 39.45
CA SER A 655 -8.02 17.91 40.43
C SER A 655 -9.11 17.25 41.26
N GLN A 656 -9.41 15.98 40.98
CA GLN A 656 -10.31 15.20 41.82
C GLN A 656 -9.49 14.30 42.73
N VAL A 657 -9.38 14.74 43.99
CA VAL A 657 -9.00 13.89 45.10
C VAL A 657 -10.25 13.09 45.49
N THR A 658 -10.21 11.77 45.32
CA THR A 658 -11.14 10.88 46.03
C THR A 658 -10.33 9.74 46.64
N ASN A 659 -9.96 9.96 47.91
CA ASN A 659 -9.42 9.03 48.90
C ASN A 659 -8.39 8.01 48.39
N LEU A 660 -7.20 8.51 48.01
CA LEU A 660 -5.99 7.83 48.48
C LEU A 660 -5.94 8.04 50.00
N THR A 661 -6.59 7.16 50.77
CA THR A 661 -6.19 7.00 52.16
C THR A 661 -4.81 6.37 52.11
N ILE A 662 -3.77 7.20 52.05
CA ILE A 662 -2.47 6.78 52.55
C ILE A 662 -2.75 6.53 54.03
N ARG A 663 -3.09 5.29 54.41
CA ARG A 663 -2.87 4.81 55.77
C ARG A 663 -1.37 4.66 55.94
N LYS A 664 -0.67 5.80 55.88
CA LYS A 664 0.49 6.09 56.70
C LYS A 664 0.04 5.59 58.06
N GLY A 665 0.70 4.55 58.59
CA GLY A 665 0.25 3.90 59.83
C GLY A 665 -0.08 4.98 60.86
N PRO A 666 -1.03 4.77 61.79
CA PRO A 666 -1.67 5.81 62.60
C PRO A 666 -0.72 6.82 63.31
N ASN A 667 0.60 6.60 63.25
CA ASN A 667 1.64 7.44 63.80
C ASN A 667 2.77 7.86 62.83
N SER A 668 2.63 7.90 61.50
CA SER A 668 3.71 8.42 60.63
C SER A 668 3.41 9.84 60.13
N VAL A 669 4.22 10.82 60.57
CA VAL A 669 4.06 12.26 60.29
C VAL A 669 5.38 12.81 59.75
N GLU A 670 5.32 13.66 58.72
CA GLU A 670 6.49 14.30 58.08
C GLU A 670 6.77 15.71 58.61
N ILE A 671 7.95 16.25 58.30
CA ILE A 671 8.30 17.64 58.62
C ILE A 671 7.37 18.59 57.84
N GLY A 672 6.69 19.49 58.56
CA GLY A 672 5.71 20.43 58.06
C GLY A 672 4.26 19.95 58.18
N ASP A 673 4.04 18.64 58.36
CA ASP A 673 2.72 18.01 58.37
C ASP A 673 2.23 17.71 59.80
N ALA A 674 0.91 17.59 60.00
CA ALA A 674 0.31 17.41 61.33
C ALA A 674 -0.45 16.08 61.45
N GLY A 675 0.04 15.15 62.27
CA GLY A 675 -0.66 13.91 62.61
C GLY A 675 -1.63 14.09 63.75
N ARG A 676 -2.84 13.51 63.67
CA ARG A 676 -3.82 13.49 64.76
C ARG A 676 -4.03 12.09 65.29
N VAL A 677 -3.94 11.92 66.60
CA VAL A 677 -4.23 10.66 67.29
C VAL A 677 -5.24 10.89 68.42
N ASN A 678 -6.23 10.01 68.52
CA ASN A 678 -7.09 9.93 69.70
C ASN A 678 -6.48 8.92 70.65
N LEU A 679 -5.94 9.39 71.77
CA LEU A 679 -5.43 8.53 72.84
C LEU A 679 -6.46 8.48 73.95
N ALA A 680 -6.86 7.26 74.32
CA ALA A 680 -7.60 7.07 75.56
C ALA A 680 -6.73 7.46 76.76
N ASP A 681 -7.35 7.63 77.92
CA ASP A 681 -6.57 7.73 79.16
C ASP A 681 -5.76 6.46 79.36
N ASP A 682 -4.58 6.59 79.95
CA ASP A 682 -3.60 5.52 80.19
C ASP A 682 -3.03 4.83 78.94
N VAL A 683 -3.16 5.45 77.77
CA VAL A 683 -2.62 4.90 76.52
C VAL A 683 -1.41 5.69 76.04
N ALA A 684 -0.37 4.95 75.64
CA ALA A 684 0.81 5.50 74.99
C ALA A 684 0.83 5.16 73.49
N THR A 685 1.43 6.05 72.70
CA THR A 685 1.72 5.84 71.28
C THR A 685 3.09 6.39 70.94
N SER A 686 3.57 6.12 69.73
CA SER A 686 4.89 6.58 69.27
C SER A 686 4.88 6.97 67.80
N PHE A 687 5.54 8.07 67.47
CA PHE A 687 5.76 8.59 66.12
C PHE A 687 7.25 8.47 65.76
N PRO A 688 7.63 7.99 64.57
CA PRO A 688 9.00 8.09 64.12
C PRO A 688 9.36 9.57 63.91
N ILE A 689 10.54 9.98 64.35
CA ILE A 689 11.03 11.34 64.11
C ILE A 689 11.50 11.41 62.64
N PRO A 690 10.92 12.31 61.82
CA PRO A 690 11.25 12.40 60.40
C PRO A 690 12.63 13.03 60.16
N GLY A 691 13.36 12.51 59.16
CA GLY A 691 14.70 12.95 58.79
C GLY A 691 15.82 12.24 59.55
N GLY A 692 16.82 11.71 58.83
CA GLY A 692 17.87 10.83 59.37
C GLY A 692 18.75 11.38 60.50
N ASN A 693 18.60 12.66 60.87
CA ASN A 693 19.36 13.32 61.93
C ASN A 693 18.77 13.10 63.34
N GLN A 694 17.63 12.41 63.46
CA GLN A 694 17.00 12.03 64.73
C GLN A 694 16.71 13.21 65.69
N SER A 695 16.74 14.47 65.22
CA SER A 695 16.52 15.69 66.01
C SER A 695 15.56 16.63 65.29
N CYS A 696 14.59 17.21 66.01
CA CYS A 696 13.62 18.15 65.43
C CYS A 696 12.93 19.01 66.48
N VAL A 697 12.28 20.08 66.02
CA VAL A 697 11.28 20.83 66.81
C VAL A 697 9.91 20.22 66.60
N VAL A 698 9.20 19.91 67.68
CA VAL A 698 7.85 19.32 67.67
C VAL A 698 6.88 20.25 68.35
N ALA A 699 5.75 20.52 67.71
CA ALA A 699 4.59 21.14 68.34
C ALA A 699 3.50 20.12 68.60
N ILE A 700 2.89 20.19 69.78
CA ILE A 700 1.71 19.40 70.15
C ILE A 700 0.57 20.34 70.52
N MET A 701 -0.62 20.02 70.01
CA MET A 701 -1.88 20.70 70.34
C MET A 701 -2.96 19.68 70.64
N THR A 702 -3.74 19.89 71.70
CA THR A 702 -4.92 19.09 72.00
C THR A 702 -6.20 19.85 71.62
N SER A 703 -7.14 19.20 70.94
CA SER A 703 -8.30 19.88 70.30
C SER A 703 -9.66 19.63 70.96
N ASN A 704 -9.73 18.92 72.08
CA ASN A 704 -11.01 18.62 72.74
C ASN A 704 -11.33 19.66 73.83
N GLY A 705 -11.85 20.81 73.41
CA GLY A 705 -12.43 21.85 74.27
C GLY A 705 -11.55 23.09 74.50
N ALA A 706 -12.17 24.25 74.63
CA ALA A 706 -11.54 25.55 74.91
C ALA A 706 -11.05 25.66 76.37
N ASP A 707 -10.29 24.67 76.84
CA ASP A 707 -9.75 24.62 78.18
C ASP A 707 -8.35 25.25 78.19
N ALA A 708 -8.14 26.27 79.01
CA ALA A 708 -6.83 26.89 79.22
C ALA A 708 -5.80 25.89 79.80
N THR A 709 -6.27 24.78 80.36
CA THR A 709 -5.45 23.68 80.86
C THR A 709 -5.20 22.59 79.82
N ALA A 710 -5.66 22.70 78.57
CA ALA A 710 -5.43 21.66 77.56
C ALA A 710 -3.92 21.53 77.23
N PRO A 711 -3.34 20.31 77.28
CA PRO A 711 -1.91 20.09 77.01
C PRO A 711 -1.53 20.61 75.62
N ARG A 712 -0.64 21.61 75.58
CA ARG A 712 -0.07 22.13 74.34
C ARG A 712 1.33 22.65 74.57
N GLY A 713 2.18 22.58 73.55
CA GLY A 713 3.51 23.14 73.62
C GLY A 713 4.36 22.86 72.41
N THR A 714 5.54 23.49 72.39
CA THR A 714 6.60 23.31 71.41
C THR A 714 7.85 22.87 72.14
N PHE A 715 8.52 21.85 71.61
CA PHE A 715 9.63 21.16 72.28
C PHE A 715 10.74 20.87 71.28
N LEU A 716 11.97 20.83 71.77
CA LEU A 716 13.10 20.30 71.03
C LEU A 716 13.30 18.85 71.45
N VAL A 717 13.31 17.95 70.47
CA VAL A 717 13.46 16.52 70.73
C VAL A 717 14.62 15.96 69.92
N ARG A 718 15.35 15.02 70.54
CA ARG A 718 16.38 14.20 69.92
C ARG A 718 16.15 12.75 70.34
N SER A 719 16.18 11.86 69.37
CA SER A 719 16.27 10.41 69.55
C SER A 719 17.69 9.94 69.22
N GLY A 720 18.03 8.70 69.57
CA GLY A 720 19.36 8.13 69.33
C GLY A 720 20.15 7.87 70.61
N THR A 721 21.47 7.80 70.52
CA THR A 721 22.36 7.35 71.62
C THR A 721 22.25 8.20 72.90
N ALA A 722 21.82 9.45 72.78
CA ALA A 722 21.53 10.35 73.90
C ALA A 722 20.16 11.04 73.66
N PRO A 723 19.04 10.37 74.00
CA PRO A 723 17.72 10.93 73.77
C PRO A 723 17.47 12.12 74.68
N VAL A 724 16.83 13.16 74.13
CA VAL A 724 16.51 14.40 74.82
C VAL A 724 15.10 14.85 74.44
N ALA A 725 14.34 15.36 75.40
CA ALA A 725 13.10 16.09 75.17
C ALA A 725 13.08 17.32 76.08
N LEU A 726 13.12 18.51 75.49
CA LEU A 726 13.23 19.78 76.21
C LEU A 726 12.08 20.71 75.80
N SER A 727 11.39 21.27 76.79
CA SER A 727 10.35 22.26 76.54
C SER A 727 10.96 23.58 76.06
N MET A 728 10.41 24.14 74.98
CA MET A 728 10.66 25.52 74.58
C MET A 728 9.53 26.43 75.08
N ALA A 729 8.29 25.96 74.99
CA ALA A 729 7.11 26.55 75.60
C ALA A 729 6.04 25.47 75.79
N SER A 730 5.50 25.30 76.99
CA SER A 730 4.48 24.29 77.27
C SER A 730 3.50 24.71 78.35
N THR A 731 2.30 24.15 78.33
CA THR A 731 1.40 24.21 79.48
C THR A 731 1.95 23.39 80.65
N ALA A 732 1.47 23.69 81.86
CA ALA A 732 1.94 23.05 83.10
C ALA A 732 1.69 21.53 83.16
N ASN A 733 0.78 21.01 82.33
CA ASN A 733 0.39 19.61 82.30
C ASN A 733 1.04 18.79 81.17
N ILE A 734 2.23 19.24 80.73
CA ILE A 734 3.13 18.44 79.89
C ILE A 734 4.37 18.11 80.71
N THR A 735 4.75 16.83 80.70
CA THR A 735 5.97 16.34 81.35
C THR A 735 6.88 15.66 80.33
N PHE A 736 8.19 15.65 80.60
CA PHE A 736 9.19 15.10 79.70
C PHE A 736 9.98 14.00 80.40
N THR A 737 10.31 12.95 79.65
CA THR A 737 11.18 11.87 80.12
C THR A 737 11.94 11.28 78.93
N THR A 738 12.83 10.33 79.17
CA THR A 738 13.50 9.53 78.13
C THR A 738 13.19 8.05 78.36
N GLY A 739 13.08 7.26 77.29
CA GLY A 739 12.58 5.89 77.38
C GLY A 739 11.47 5.58 76.38
N ALA A 740 11.24 4.29 76.12
CA ALA A 740 9.98 3.88 75.50
C ALA A 740 8.86 4.00 76.54
N LEU A 741 7.72 4.61 76.17
CA LEU A 741 6.55 4.68 77.04
C LEU A 741 5.60 3.51 76.74
N ALA A 742 5.28 2.74 77.78
CA ALA A 742 4.19 1.77 77.75
C ALA A 742 2.85 2.43 78.14
N ASN A 743 1.74 1.71 77.94
CA ASN A 743 0.45 2.11 78.51
C ASN A 743 0.57 2.31 80.02
N ALA A 744 -0.15 3.29 80.56
CA ALA A 744 -0.03 3.81 81.92
C ALA A 744 1.35 4.41 82.29
N GLY A 745 2.31 4.48 81.35
CA GLY A 745 3.60 5.12 81.55
C GLY A 745 3.52 6.64 81.54
N GLY A 746 4.23 7.31 82.44
CA GLY A 746 4.27 8.77 82.55
C GLY A 746 3.74 9.31 83.87
N THR A 747 3.57 10.64 83.95
CA THR A 747 3.06 11.30 85.17
C THR A 747 1.54 11.40 85.13
N ASP A 748 0.88 10.96 86.21
CA ASP A 748 -0.57 11.09 86.35
C ASP A 748 -1.04 12.55 86.29
N GLY A 749 -2.17 12.79 85.64
CA GLY A 749 -2.72 14.14 85.38
C GLY A 749 -2.12 14.87 84.18
N ASN A 750 -1.12 14.32 83.48
CA ASN A 750 -0.35 15.00 82.45
C ASN A 750 -0.30 14.26 81.10
N VAL A 751 0.09 14.96 80.04
CA VAL A 751 0.61 14.31 78.81
C VAL A 751 2.12 14.19 78.96
N THR A 752 2.65 12.98 78.81
CA THR A 752 4.08 12.72 78.90
C THR A 752 4.68 12.58 77.51
N ILE A 753 5.71 13.37 77.22
CA ILE A 753 6.49 13.33 75.98
C ILE A 753 7.81 12.64 76.26
N SER A 754 8.19 11.68 75.43
CA SER A 754 9.45 10.98 75.59
C SER A 754 10.14 10.69 74.27
N THR A 755 11.46 10.60 74.30
CA THR A 755 12.27 10.11 73.19
C THR A 755 13.11 8.93 73.63
N HIS A 756 13.44 8.06 72.68
CA HIS A 756 14.20 6.84 72.92
C HIS A 756 15.33 6.67 71.88
N THR A 757 16.15 5.64 72.06
CA THR A 757 17.27 5.30 71.16
C THR A 757 16.84 4.72 69.81
N ASP A 758 15.54 4.47 69.61
CA ASP A 758 14.95 3.78 68.46
C ASP A 758 14.42 4.72 67.36
N GLY A 759 14.73 6.02 67.44
CA GLY A 759 14.31 7.00 66.44
C GLY A 759 12.88 7.54 66.62
N LYS A 760 12.22 7.28 67.76
CA LYS A 760 10.81 7.63 67.97
C LYS A 760 10.58 8.66 69.07
N LEU A 761 9.52 9.43 68.88
CA LEU A 761 8.83 10.28 69.85
C LEU A 761 7.63 9.52 70.43
N TYR A 762 7.65 9.24 71.72
CA TYR A 762 6.56 8.64 72.46
C TYR A 762 5.69 9.71 73.11
N ILE A 763 4.38 9.47 73.12
CA ILE A 763 3.38 10.33 73.75
C ILE A 763 2.45 9.43 74.57
N SER A 764 2.34 9.70 75.86
CA SER A 764 1.38 9.04 76.76
C SER A 764 0.36 10.03 77.27
N ASN A 765 -0.92 9.65 77.18
CA ASN A 765 -2.02 10.41 77.74
C ASN A 765 -2.38 9.86 79.12
N ARG A 766 -2.05 10.61 80.18
CA ARG A 766 -2.42 10.32 81.58
C ARG A 766 -3.31 11.42 82.14
N ALA A 767 -4.06 12.12 81.28
CA ALA A 767 -4.78 13.33 81.64
C ALA A 767 -6.20 13.09 82.24
N GLY A 768 -6.53 11.84 82.62
CA GLY A 768 -7.80 11.47 83.24
C GLY A 768 -8.98 11.35 82.27
N ALA A 769 -8.74 11.49 80.96
CA ALA A 769 -9.74 11.41 79.91
C ALA A 769 -9.08 11.21 78.53
N SER A 770 -9.84 10.70 77.55
CA SER A 770 -9.38 10.60 76.16
C SER A 770 -9.08 11.96 75.54
N ARG A 771 -7.92 12.09 74.89
CA ARG A 771 -7.46 13.33 74.24
C ARG A 771 -7.15 13.12 72.77
N THR A 772 -7.61 14.04 71.94
CA THR A 772 -7.16 14.17 70.55
C THR A 772 -5.89 15.03 70.53
N ILE A 773 -4.76 14.41 70.22
CA ILE A 773 -3.44 15.02 70.18
C ILE A 773 -3.03 15.22 68.72
N THR A 774 -2.77 16.46 68.35
CA THR A 774 -2.14 16.83 67.08
C THR A 774 -0.65 16.97 67.30
N VAL A 775 0.18 16.29 66.51
CA VAL A 775 1.64 16.31 66.54
C VAL A 775 2.14 16.88 65.22
N GLN A 776 2.96 17.92 65.26
CA GLN A 776 3.55 18.54 64.08
C GLN A 776 5.07 18.65 64.24
N PHE A 777 5.80 18.17 63.24
CA PHE A 777 7.26 18.31 63.17
C PHE A 777 7.59 19.59 62.38
N LEU A 778 8.28 20.57 62.97
CA LEU A 778 8.39 21.92 62.37
C LEU A 778 9.70 22.17 61.60
N ALA A 779 10.82 21.59 62.03
CA ALA A 779 12.11 21.68 61.36
C ALA A 779 13.07 20.61 61.89
N PRO A 780 14.03 20.12 61.07
CA PRO A 780 15.18 19.40 61.60
C PRO A 780 16.02 20.39 62.43
N ALA A 781 16.40 19.99 63.64
CA ALA A 781 17.21 20.81 64.54
C ALA A 781 18.70 20.70 64.24
#